data_AF-A0A669DDA2-F1
#
_entry.id   AF-A0A669DDA2-F1
#
_cell.length_a   1.000
_cell.length_b   1.000
_cell.length_c   1.000
_cell.angle_alpha   90.00
_cell.angle_beta   90.00
_cell.angle_gamma   90.00
#
_symmetry.space_group_name_H-M   'P 1'
#
loop_
_entity.id
_entity.type
_entity.pdbx_description
1 polymer ?
#
loop_
_entity_poly.entity_id
_entity_poly.type
_entity_poly.pdbx_seq_one_letter_code
_entity_poly.pdbx_strand_id
1 'polypeptide(L)'
;MAGGGGGGGSGASPLGPAPPMWYHRDLSRAAAEELLARAGRDGSFLVRDSESVNGAYALCVLFQKHVHTYRILPDDEGFLAVQTSQGVQPKRFKTLPELVSLYLQPSQGLVTTLLYPVEREETAVSDDRDYSDGEDEKPPLPPRSSSTSTPPGPDTPTDSTPAANGLSTISHEYLKGSYALDLEAVKQGASSLPHLNKTLVASCKRLNGEVDKVLSGLEILSKVFDQQSAFMVSKMIQQSVNQGGDQELENLVTKLAILKDLLSSIEKKALKALQDMSLTSPCSPPPLHSMRHSKSIPVQAFEVKLDVYLAELTKIGKSQKYTLSVDVEGGRLVVMKKVKDNQEDWITYTMSIIGFNLTLIKSQRVQNKLGIVFEKEKDKSQRKDFIFASAKKREAFCQLLQLMKNKHSNQDEPDMISIFIGTWNMGSVPAPKNVASWVLCRGLGKTLDEMTVTIPHDLYVFGSQENSVCDREWVESLRALLKEQTELDYKPIAVQTLWNIKLAVLVKPEHENRISHVGMSSVKTGIANTLGNKGAVGVSFMFNGTSFGFVNCHLTSGNEKIARRNQNYLDILRLLSLGDKQLSSFDISLRFTHLFWLGDLNYRLDMDIQEILNYINRKEFDPLLKVDQLNLEREKNKVFLRFAEEEISFPPTYRYERGSRDTYVWQKQKATGMRTNVPSWCDRILWKSYPETHIVCNSYGCTDDVVTSDHSPVFATFEVGVTSQFVSKKGLPKSSEQAYIEFESIEAIVKTASRTKFFIEFYSTCLEEFKKSYENDSQSSDNVNFLRVGWSNKQLTTLKPLLSEIEYLQDQHLLLTVKSLDGYESYGECVLALKSMIGSTAQQFHTYLSHRGEETGNIRGSMRVRVPSERMGTRERLYGNTWLLHCISPPQALWGSSSSSLSVGESSVGEWLQRLGLERYEQGLLHNGWDDLEFLSDITEEDLEEAGVHDPAHKRILLESLRQQQQQK
;
A
#
# COMPACT_ATOMS: atom_id res chain seq x y z
N MET A 1 34.53 -57.72 -36.14
CA MET A 1 35.69 -57.12 -35.43
C MET A 1 35.64 -55.62 -35.57
N ALA A 2 36.11 -54.90 -34.54
CA ALA A 2 36.22 -53.45 -34.35
C ALA A 2 36.63 -52.65 -35.60
N GLY A 3 36.41 -51.33 -35.73
CA GLY A 3 35.94 -50.28 -34.84
C GLY A 3 36.27 -48.89 -35.46
N GLY A 4 35.78 -47.81 -34.85
CA GLY A 4 36.12 -46.40 -35.14
C GLY A 4 35.23 -45.73 -36.21
N GLY A 5 34.79 -44.48 -36.13
CA GLY A 5 34.96 -43.36 -35.21
C GLY A 5 34.33 -42.12 -35.89
N GLY A 6 33.83 -41.13 -35.13
CA GLY A 6 33.32 -39.89 -35.72
C GLY A 6 32.60 -39.01 -34.71
N GLY A 7 33.23 -37.88 -34.35
CA GLY A 7 32.69 -36.88 -33.43
C GLY A 7 31.53 -36.08 -34.03
N GLY A 8 30.55 -35.76 -33.18
CA GLY A 8 29.47 -34.82 -33.48
C GLY A 8 29.53 -33.66 -32.50
N GLY A 9 29.79 -32.45 -33.02
CA GLY A 9 29.61 -31.21 -32.30
C GLY A 9 28.14 -30.95 -32.03
N SER A 10 27.79 -30.68 -30.78
CA SER A 10 26.45 -30.26 -30.37
C SER A 10 26.23 -28.80 -30.72
N GLY A 11 25.26 -28.56 -31.61
CA GLY A 11 24.85 -27.24 -32.08
C GLY A 11 24.30 -26.35 -30.97
N ALA A 12 24.78 -25.11 -30.96
CA ALA A 12 24.13 -24.00 -30.30
C ALA A 12 22.75 -23.76 -30.93
N SER A 13 21.72 -23.61 -30.10
CA SER A 13 20.43 -23.07 -30.55
C SER A 13 20.64 -21.67 -31.11
N PRO A 14 20.09 -21.30 -32.28
CA PRO A 14 20.27 -19.96 -32.82
C PRO A 14 19.50 -18.97 -31.93
N LEU A 15 20.23 -17.99 -31.39
CA LEU A 15 19.66 -16.73 -30.91
C LEU A 15 18.75 -16.21 -32.04
N GLY A 16 17.48 -15.94 -31.73
CA GLY A 16 16.55 -15.34 -32.69
C GLY A 16 17.11 -14.02 -33.25
N PRO A 17 16.66 -13.57 -34.44
CA PRO A 17 17.14 -12.34 -35.05
C PRO A 17 16.97 -11.17 -34.07
N ALA A 18 17.99 -10.31 -33.99
CA ALA A 18 17.91 -9.09 -33.19
C ALA A 18 16.66 -8.29 -33.60
N PRO A 19 15.93 -7.70 -32.64
CA PRO A 19 14.75 -6.93 -32.95
C PRO A 19 15.10 -5.77 -33.90
N PRO A 20 14.22 -5.42 -34.86
CA PRO A 20 14.46 -4.30 -35.77
C PRO A 20 14.74 -3.00 -35.01
N MET A 21 15.66 -2.16 -35.51
CA MET A 21 16.09 -0.94 -34.80
C MET A 21 14.95 0.07 -34.53
N TRP A 22 13.88 0.04 -35.32
CA TRP A 22 12.69 0.86 -35.14
C TRP A 22 11.70 0.33 -34.10
N TYR A 23 11.92 -0.85 -33.51
CA TYR A 23 11.00 -1.48 -32.56
C TYR A 23 11.49 -1.35 -31.11
N HIS A 24 10.75 -0.58 -30.31
CA HIS A 24 11.14 -0.14 -28.97
C HIS A 24 10.41 -0.87 -27.83
N ARG A 25 9.57 -1.88 -28.12
CA ARG A 25 8.85 -2.70 -27.13
C ARG A 25 8.06 -1.85 -26.12
N ASP A 26 8.40 -1.92 -24.84
CA ASP A 26 7.69 -1.33 -23.70
C ASP A 26 7.95 0.17 -23.46
N LEU A 27 8.57 0.86 -24.43
CA LEU A 27 8.77 2.31 -24.41
C LEU A 27 7.44 3.04 -24.18
N SER A 28 7.41 3.99 -23.24
CA SER A 28 6.18 4.73 -22.96
C SER A 28 5.79 5.67 -24.08
N ARG A 29 4.50 6.01 -24.17
CA ARG A 29 4.02 7.02 -25.12
C ARG A 29 4.79 8.34 -25.00
N ALA A 30 4.92 8.86 -23.77
CA ALA A 30 5.60 10.13 -23.53
C ALA A 30 7.09 10.08 -23.94
N ALA A 31 7.78 8.98 -23.65
CA ALA A 31 9.18 8.79 -24.06
C ALA A 31 9.32 8.65 -25.59
N ALA A 32 8.38 7.97 -26.25
CA ALA A 32 8.34 7.88 -27.71
C ALA A 32 8.17 9.26 -28.37
N GLU A 33 7.27 10.09 -27.84
CA GLU A 33 7.09 11.46 -28.31
C GLU A 33 8.34 12.31 -28.11
N GLU A 34 9.02 12.16 -26.96
CA GLU A 34 10.27 12.87 -26.69
C GLU A 34 11.40 12.43 -27.63
N LEU A 35 11.59 11.13 -27.86
CA LEU A 35 12.58 10.61 -28.80
C LEU A 35 12.33 11.12 -30.23
N LEU A 36 11.07 11.11 -30.67
CA LEU A 36 10.70 11.65 -31.97
C LEU A 36 10.93 13.17 -32.05
N ALA A 37 10.57 13.91 -31.00
CA ALA A 37 10.83 15.35 -30.93
C ALA A 37 12.34 15.67 -30.98
N ARG A 38 13.17 14.88 -30.30
CA ARG A 38 14.65 14.98 -30.36
C ARG A 38 15.20 14.67 -31.75
N ALA A 39 14.64 13.67 -32.44
CA ALA A 39 15.05 13.34 -33.81
C ALA A 39 14.78 14.50 -34.79
N GLY A 40 13.69 15.26 -34.58
CA GLY A 40 13.46 16.56 -35.19
C GLY A 40 13.30 16.58 -36.71
N ARG A 41 13.15 15.41 -37.36
CA ARG A 41 13.08 15.26 -38.82
C ARG A 41 11.75 14.63 -39.26
N ASP A 42 11.08 15.26 -40.21
CA ASP A 42 9.82 14.74 -40.77
C ASP A 42 10.02 13.35 -41.39
N GLY A 43 9.07 12.44 -41.11
CA GLY A 43 9.18 11.03 -41.49
C GLY A 43 10.02 10.18 -40.53
N SER A 44 10.52 10.75 -39.43
CA SER A 44 11.07 9.97 -38.32
C SER A 44 9.99 9.10 -37.69
N PHE A 45 10.29 7.83 -37.41
CA PHE A 45 9.30 6.90 -36.89
C PHE A 45 9.87 5.84 -35.96
N LEU A 46 8.99 5.28 -35.12
CA LEU A 46 9.25 4.09 -34.31
C LEU A 46 7.97 3.29 -34.08
N VAL A 47 8.10 2.02 -33.70
CA VAL A 47 7.00 1.15 -33.28
C VAL A 47 7.25 0.72 -31.83
N ARG A 48 6.21 0.74 -31.01
CA ARG A 48 6.23 0.24 -29.63
C ARG A 48 4.99 -0.60 -29.34
N ASP A 49 5.02 -1.30 -28.22
CA ASP A 49 3.85 -1.99 -27.66
C ASP A 49 2.79 -0.97 -27.24
N SER A 50 1.52 -1.32 -27.45
CA SER A 50 0.39 -0.49 -27.02
C SER A 50 0.27 -0.49 -25.50
N GLU A 51 0.08 0.69 -24.91
CA GLU A 51 -0.09 0.81 -23.46
C GLU A 51 -1.52 0.45 -23.03
N SER A 52 -2.47 0.48 -23.96
CA SER A 52 -3.91 0.29 -23.70
C SER A 52 -4.41 -1.11 -24.01
N VAL A 53 -3.81 -1.81 -24.98
CA VAL A 53 -4.21 -3.17 -25.38
C VAL A 53 -3.02 -4.11 -25.50
N ASN A 54 -3.07 -5.17 -24.70
CA ASN A 54 -2.04 -6.19 -24.70
C ASN A 54 -1.99 -6.92 -26.05
N GLY A 55 -0.79 -7.11 -26.61
CA GLY A 55 -0.57 -7.70 -27.93
C GLY A 55 -0.83 -6.78 -29.13
N ALA A 56 -1.24 -5.52 -28.89
CA ALA A 56 -1.32 -4.49 -29.93
C ALA A 56 -0.06 -3.61 -29.95
N TYR A 57 0.14 -2.87 -31.04
CA TYR A 57 1.28 -1.97 -31.21
C TYR A 57 0.83 -0.55 -31.57
N ALA A 58 1.74 0.41 -31.40
CA ALA A 58 1.58 1.79 -31.80
C ALA A 58 2.73 2.20 -32.72
N LEU A 59 2.40 2.58 -33.96
CA LEU A 59 3.33 3.21 -34.90
C LEU A 59 3.30 4.72 -34.69
N CYS A 60 4.42 5.29 -34.26
CA CYS A 60 4.56 6.71 -33.97
C CYS A 60 5.39 7.37 -35.07
N VAL A 61 4.90 8.46 -35.66
CA VAL A 61 5.55 9.16 -36.79
C VAL A 61 5.60 10.66 -36.53
N LEU A 62 6.78 11.27 -36.66
CA LEU A 62 6.96 12.72 -36.60
C LEU A 62 6.67 13.35 -37.96
N PHE A 63 5.78 14.34 -37.99
CA PHE A 63 5.54 15.16 -39.17
C PHE A 63 5.12 16.57 -38.76
N GLN A 64 5.73 17.59 -39.37
CA GLN A 64 5.45 19.01 -39.09
C GLN A 64 5.51 19.34 -37.59
N LYS A 65 6.51 18.80 -36.89
CA LYS A 65 6.71 18.95 -35.43
C LYS A 65 5.63 18.32 -34.53
N HIS A 66 4.76 17.49 -35.09
CA HIS A 66 3.75 16.75 -34.33
C HIS A 66 3.98 15.26 -34.44
N VAL A 67 3.66 14.54 -33.37
CA VAL A 67 3.72 13.09 -33.36
C VAL A 67 2.33 12.53 -33.67
N HIS A 68 2.25 11.75 -34.74
CA HIS A 68 1.05 11.02 -35.15
C HIS A 68 1.17 9.57 -34.73
N THR A 69 0.19 9.08 -33.97
CA THR A 69 0.18 7.71 -33.44
C THR A 69 -0.90 6.90 -34.15
N TYR A 70 -0.49 5.80 -34.78
CA TYR A 70 -1.37 4.89 -35.48
C TYR A 70 -1.42 3.56 -34.75
N ARG A 71 -2.63 3.09 -34.46
CA ARG A 71 -2.83 1.83 -33.75
C ARG A 71 -2.72 0.65 -34.69
N ILE A 72 -2.00 -0.37 -34.25
CA ILE A 72 -1.85 -1.65 -34.94
C ILE A 72 -2.51 -2.72 -34.09
N LEU A 73 -3.61 -3.29 -34.57
CA LEU A 73 -4.37 -4.32 -33.87
C LEU A 73 -4.19 -5.68 -34.55
N PRO A 74 -4.01 -6.76 -33.77
CA PRO A 74 -4.21 -8.11 -34.28
C PRO A 74 -5.72 -8.37 -34.42
N ASP A 75 -6.12 -9.05 -35.49
CA ASP A 75 -7.47 -9.60 -35.64
C ASP A 75 -7.58 -11.03 -35.11
N ASP A 76 -8.78 -11.63 -35.21
CA ASP A 76 -9.07 -12.97 -34.70
C ASP A 76 -8.23 -14.08 -35.35
N GLU A 77 -7.67 -13.83 -36.54
CA GLU A 77 -6.79 -14.75 -37.26
C GLU A 77 -5.30 -14.44 -37.02
N GLY A 78 -4.99 -13.45 -36.17
CA GLY A 78 -3.63 -13.03 -35.81
C GLY A 78 -2.94 -12.13 -36.82
N PHE A 79 -3.64 -11.59 -37.82
CA PHE A 79 -3.07 -10.61 -38.74
C PHE A 79 -3.12 -9.20 -38.14
N LEU A 80 -2.07 -8.43 -38.41
CA LEU A 80 -1.90 -7.05 -37.98
C LEU A 80 -2.48 -6.09 -39.03
N ALA A 81 -3.21 -5.08 -38.60
CA ALA A 81 -3.66 -4.00 -39.47
C ALA A 81 -3.53 -2.63 -38.78
N VAL A 82 -3.16 -1.61 -39.55
CA VAL A 82 -3.14 -0.22 -39.08
C VAL A 82 -4.54 0.36 -39.17
N GLN A 83 -5.03 0.92 -38.06
CA GLN A 83 -6.26 1.67 -38.03
C GLN A 83 -6.02 3.06 -38.68
N THR A 84 -6.55 3.26 -39.87
CA THR A 84 -6.46 4.51 -40.63
C THR A 84 -7.79 5.29 -40.54
N SER A 85 -7.81 6.55 -40.96
CA SER A 85 -9.02 7.39 -40.97
C SER A 85 -10.17 6.74 -41.77
N GLN A 86 -11.42 7.00 -41.36
CA GLN A 86 -12.61 6.39 -41.97
C GLN A 86 -12.59 6.50 -43.51
N GLY A 87 -12.68 5.36 -44.20
CA GLY A 87 -12.75 5.27 -45.67
C GLY A 87 -11.55 4.59 -46.35
N VAL A 88 -10.45 4.32 -45.64
CA VAL A 88 -9.31 3.55 -46.18
C VAL A 88 -9.44 2.08 -45.79
N GLN A 89 -9.38 1.18 -46.78
CA GLN A 89 -9.42 -0.27 -46.55
C GLN A 89 -8.17 -0.73 -45.77
N PRO A 90 -8.31 -1.31 -44.57
CA PRO A 90 -7.17 -1.75 -43.79
C PRO A 90 -6.50 -2.96 -44.46
N LYS A 91 -5.19 -2.83 -44.74
CA LYS A 91 -4.38 -3.94 -45.24
C LYS A 91 -3.94 -4.81 -44.06
N ARG A 92 -4.01 -6.14 -44.24
CA ARG A 92 -3.68 -7.16 -43.22
C ARG A 92 -2.27 -7.72 -43.47
N PHE A 93 -1.48 -7.88 -42.41
CA PHE A 93 -0.09 -8.35 -42.46
C PHE A 93 0.15 -9.45 -41.43
N LYS A 94 1.08 -10.39 -41.66
CA LYS A 94 1.37 -11.43 -40.68
C LYS A 94 2.38 -10.97 -39.62
N THR A 95 3.25 -10.04 -39.97
CA THR A 95 4.33 -9.59 -39.10
C THR A 95 4.50 -8.06 -39.14
N LEU A 96 5.03 -7.48 -38.06
CA LEU A 96 5.34 -6.05 -38.01
C LEU A 96 6.32 -5.60 -39.12
N PRO A 97 7.39 -6.35 -39.46
CA PRO A 97 8.28 -5.98 -40.55
C PRO A 97 7.60 -5.90 -41.93
N GLU A 98 6.64 -6.79 -42.23
CA GLU A 98 5.85 -6.73 -43.46
C GLU A 98 5.01 -5.45 -43.52
N LEU A 99 4.36 -5.12 -42.41
CA LEU A 99 3.56 -3.90 -42.26
C LEU A 99 4.43 -2.65 -42.48
N VAL A 100 5.55 -2.54 -41.77
CA VAL A 100 6.48 -1.39 -41.88
C VAL A 100 7.04 -1.27 -43.30
N SER A 101 7.38 -2.39 -43.94
CA SER A 101 7.90 -2.40 -45.32
C SER A 101 6.93 -1.78 -46.33
N LEU A 102 5.62 -1.93 -46.12
CA LEU A 102 4.63 -1.26 -46.96
C LEU A 102 4.66 0.26 -46.73
N TYR A 103 4.66 0.71 -45.48
CA TYR A 103 4.56 2.14 -45.15
C TYR A 103 5.86 2.93 -45.38
N LEU A 104 6.96 2.26 -45.70
CA LEU A 104 8.14 2.88 -46.33
C LEU A 104 7.85 3.37 -47.76
N GLN A 105 6.78 2.90 -48.40
CA GLN A 105 6.38 3.37 -49.73
C GLN A 105 5.51 4.63 -49.63
N PRO A 106 5.60 5.55 -50.61
CA PRO A 106 4.74 6.74 -50.64
C PRO A 106 3.24 6.43 -50.71
N SER A 107 2.44 7.37 -50.22
CA SER A 107 0.98 7.41 -50.41
C SER A 107 0.20 6.18 -49.91
N GLN A 108 0.65 5.56 -48.82
CA GLN A 108 -0.01 4.39 -48.22
C GLN A 108 -1.05 4.73 -47.13
N GLY A 109 -1.43 6.01 -46.98
CA GLY A 109 -2.49 6.43 -46.05
C GLY A 109 -2.03 6.92 -44.68
N LEU A 110 -0.72 7.03 -44.43
CA LEU A 110 -0.17 7.78 -43.29
C LEU A 110 -0.03 9.27 -43.64
N VAL A 111 0.16 10.10 -42.61
CA VAL A 111 0.37 11.56 -42.76
C VAL A 111 1.63 11.88 -43.58
N THR A 112 2.65 11.03 -43.49
CA THR A 112 3.87 11.08 -44.29
C THR A 112 4.43 9.67 -44.44
N THR A 113 5.28 9.47 -45.44
CA THR A 113 6.00 8.20 -45.65
C THR A 113 6.97 7.96 -44.49
N LEU A 114 7.15 6.70 -44.09
CA LEU A 114 8.16 6.34 -43.10
C LEU A 114 9.55 6.47 -43.76
N LEU A 115 10.43 7.31 -43.20
CA LEU A 115 11.74 7.63 -43.82
C LEU A 115 12.92 7.32 -42.90
N TYR A 116 12.84 7.72 -41.63
CA TYR A 116 13.98 7.71 -40.72
C TYR A 116 13.64 6.89 -39.46
N PRO A 117 14.04 5.62 -39.35
CA PRO A 117 13.82 4.86 -38.13
C PRO A 117 14.59 5.51 -36.97
N VAL A 118 13.91 5.78 -35.85
CA VAL A 118 14.55 6.30 -34.64
C VAL A 118 15.17 5.13 -33.89
N GLU A 119 16.48 5.22 -33.67
CA GLU A 119 17.24 4.22 -32.94
C GLU A 119 16.87 4.23 -31.46
N ARG A 120 16.93 3.05 -30.84
CA ARG A 120 16.85 2.92 -29.38
C ARG A 120 18.11 3.55 -28.81
N GLU A 121 17.97 4.55 -27.93
CA GLU A 121 19.07 4.91 -27.03
C GLU A 121 19.37 3.65 -26.21
N GLU A 122 20.39 2.88 -26.61
CA GLU A 122 21.06 2.01 -25.66
C GLU A 122 21.54 2.95 -24.58
N THR A 123 20.88 2.94 -23.42
CA THR A 123 21.46 3.54 -22.21
C THR A 123 22.92 3.16 -22.22
N ALA A 124 23.78 4.16 -22.38
CA ALA A 124 25.21 4.02 -22.31
C ALA A 124 25.53 3.57 -20.88
N VAL A 125 25.40 2.27 -20.66
CA VAL A 125 26.23 1.55 -19.71
C VAL A 125 27.59 1.62 -20.38
N SER A 126 28.30 2.72 -20.13
CA SER A 126 29.74 2.73 -20.37
C SER A 126 30.29 1.47 -19.75
N ASP A 127 31.01 0.71 -20.57
CA ASP A 127 31.83 -0.42 -20.19
C ASP A 127 32.80 0.00 -19.06
N ASP A 128 32.33 0.00 -17.82
CA ASP A 128 33.12 -0.30 -16.64
C ASP A 128 32.76 -1.73 -16.24
N ARG A 129 33.13 -2.66 -17.12
CA ARG A 129 33.30 -4.06 -16.77
C ARG A 129 34.63 -4.18 -16.04
N ASP A 130 34.58 -4.10 -14.71
CA ASP A 130 35.58 -4.75 -13.86
C ASP A 130 34.89 -5.54 -12.74
N TYR A 131 35.12 -6.86 -12.82
CA TYR A 131 35.10 -7.97 -11.83
C TYR A 131 34.56 -7.71 -10.41
N SER A 132 33.99 -8.64 -9.65
CA SER A 132 33.56 -10.03 -9.75
C SER A 132 32.88 -10.28 -8.39
N ASP A 133 31.69 -10.89 -8.38
CA ASP A 133 31.21 -11.67 -7.22
C ASP A 133 30.69 -12.98 -7.82
N GLY A 134 31.63 -13.82 -8.28
CA GLY A 134 31.48 -15.27 -8.26
C GLY A 134 31.99 -15.78 -6.89
N GLU A 135 31.64 -16.93 -6.33
CA GLU A 135 30.91 -18.13 -6.72
C GLU A 135 30.64 -18.83 -5.37
N ASP A 136 29.42 -19.31 -5.14
CA ASP A 136 29.21 -20.43 -4.20
C ASP A 136 28.94 -21.66 -5.07
N GLU A 137 29.89 -22.59 -5.09
CA GLU A 137 29.82 -23.84 -5.85
C GLU A 137 28.54 -24.63 -5.52
N LYS A 138 27.89 -25.18 -6.55
CA LYS A 138 26.80 -26.15 -6.44
C LYS A 138 27.26 -27.51 -6.97
N PRO A 139 26.89 -28.64 -6.34
CA PRO A 139 27.20 -29.98 -6.85
C PRO A 139 26.38 -30.34 -8.11
N PRO A 140 26.85 -31.29 -8.95
CA PRO A 140 26.22 -31.63 -10.22
C PRO A 140 24.94 -32.46 -10.05
N LEU A 141 23.92 -32.13 -10.85
CA LEU A 141 22.68 -32.90 -11.02
C LEU A 141 22.79 -33.89 -12.19
N PRO A 142 22.12 -35.07 -12.13
CA PRO A 142 22.28 -36.13 -13.13
C PRO A 142 21.49 -35.86 -14.44
N PRO A 143 21.85 -36.53 -15.55
CA PRO A 143 21.28 -36.26 -16.87
C PRO A 143 19.85 -36.79 -17.01
N ARG A 144 18.97 -35.97 -17.61
CA ARG A 144 17.61 -36.35 -18.05
C ARG A 144 17.67 -36.92 -19.46
N SER A 145 17.23 -38.16 -19.62
CA SER A 145 16.95 -38.80 -20.91
C SER A 145 15.55 -38.43 -21.40
N SER A 146 15.43 -38.09 -22.68
CA SER A 146 14.18 -37.91 -23.41
C SER A 146 14.06 -38.99 -24.49
N SER A 147 12.97 -39.76 -24.51
CA SER A 147 12.60 -40.55 -25.70
C SER A 147 11.11 -40.92 -25.72
N THR A 148 10.41 -40.28 -26.66
CA THR A 148 9.54 -40.83 -27.72
C THR A 148 8.54 -41.96 -27.41
N SER A 149 7.28 -41.72 -27.80
CA SER A 149 6.16 -42.67 -27.75
C SER A 149 5.52 -42.89 -29.14
N THR A 150 5.35 -44.15 -29.58
CA THR A 150 4.23 -44.68 -30.45
C THR A 150 4.35 -46.23 -30.65
N PRO A 151 3.30 -46.99 -31.08
CA PRO A 151 2.74 -48.23 -30.44
C PRO A 151 2.77 -49.51 -31.35
N PRO A 152 1.92 -50.58 -31.26
CA PRO A 152 1.33 -51.41 -30.15
C PRO A 152 1.55 -52.97 -30.26
N GLY A 153 1.35 -53.71 -29.14
CA GLY A 153 0.87 -55.15 -29.00
C GLY A 153 1.86 -56.34 -29.21
N PRO A 154 1.56 -57.62 -28.81
CA PRO A 154 0.52 -58.21 -27.93
C PRO A 154 1.00 -59.20 -26.81
N ASP A 155 0.11 -59.46 -25.84
CA ASP A 155 -0.09 -60.57 -24.86
C ASP A 155 0.89 -61.80 -24.81
N THR A 156 1.43 -62.24 -23.65
CA THR A 156 0.85 -63.12 -22.59
C THR A 156 2.00 -63.60 -21.62
N PRO A 157 1.83 -64.48 -20.60
CA PRO A 157 1.78 -64.12 -19.17
C PRO A 157 2.91 -64.76 -18.31
N THR A 158 3.44 -64.07 -17.30
CA THR A 158 4.17 -64.75 -16.21
C THR A 158 3.84 -64.13 -14.85
N ASP A 159 3.24 -64.97 -14.01
CA ASP A 159 2.97 -64.73 -12.60
C ASP A 159 4.28 -64.42 -11.86
N SER A 160 4.41 -63.17 -11.43
CA SER A 160 5.19 -62.83 -10.23
C SER A 160 4.46 -61.69 -9.53
N THR A 161 3.95 -62.01 -8.35
CA THR A 161 3.18 -61.11 -7.49
C THR A 161 4.06 -59.92 -7.12
N PRO A 162 3.66 -58.66 -7.40
CA PRO A 162 4.36 -57.52 -6.83
C PRO A 162 4.00 -57.43 -5.35
N ALA A 163 4.99 -57.25 -4.49
CA ALA A 163 4.79 -56.94 -3.08
C ALA A 163 3.92 -55.67 -2.97
N ALA A 164 2.63 -55.87 -2.70
CA ALA A 164 1.66 -54.79 -2.57
C ALA A 164 1.94 -54.04 -1.27
N ASN A 165 2.03 -52.71 -1.36
CA ASN A 165 2.06 -51.81 -0.21
C ASN A 165 0.93 -52.18 0.76
N GLY A 166 1.27 -52.62 1.97
CA GLY A 166 0.30 -53.19 2.92
C GLY A 166 -0.84 -52.27 3.34
N LEU A 167 -0.79 -50.98 3.02
CA LEU A 167 -1.88 -50.02 3.22
C LEU A 167 -3.00 -50.17 2.19
N SER A 168 -2.68 -50.50 0.93
CA SER A 168 -3.71 -50.60 -0.14
C SER A 168 -4.62 -51.81 0.06
N THR A 169 -4.10 -52.90 0.64
CA THR A 169 -4.88 -54.12 0.92
C THR A 169 -5.90 -53.90 2.05
N ILE A 170 -5.57 -53.05 3.03
CA ILE A 170 -6.41 -52.84 4.22
C ILE A 170 -7.55 -51.87 3.95
N SER A 171 -7.30 -50.81 3.17
CA SER A 171 -8.35 -49.95 2.63
C SER A 171 -9.36 -50.78 1.82
N HIS A 172 -8.85 -51.76 1.07
CA HIS A 172 -9.68 -52.63 0.23
C HIS A 172 -10.49 -53.65 1.03
N GLU A 173 -10.00 -54.17 2.17
CA GLU A 173 -10.78 -55.05 3.07
C GLU A 173 -11.90 -54.30 3.79
N TYR A 174 -11.65 -53.08 4.28
CA TYR A 174 -12.69 -52.27 4.91
C TYR A 174 -13.80 -51.91 3.92
N LEU A 175 -13.42 -51.44 2.72
CA LEU A 175 -14.37 -51.00 1.69
C LEU A 175 -15.20 -52.16 1.12
N LYS A 176 -14.67 -53.39 1.11
CA LYS A 176 -15.36 -54.55 0.51
C LYS A 176 -16.27 -55.31 1.48
N GLY A 177 -16.10 -55.15 2.80
CA GLY A 177 -16.87 -55.91 3.79
C GLY A 177 -17.40 -55.08 4.97
N SER A 178 -16.52 -54.36 5.66
CA SER A 178 -16.85 -53.73 6.95
C SER A 178 -17.52 -52.36 6.84
N TYR A 179 -17.37 -51.67 5.71
CA TYR A 179 -17.97 -50.36 5.43
C TYR A 179 -19.51 -50.38 5.51
N ALA A 180 -20.14 -51.44 4.97
CA ALA A 180 -21.60 -51.56 4.97
C ALA A 180 -22.18 -51.66 6.39
N LEU A 181 -21.44 -52.29 7.31
CA LEU A 181 -21.85 -52.46 8.71
C LEU A 181 -21.77 -51.15 9.50
N ASP A 182 -20.70 -50.38 9.29
CA ASP A 182 -20.55 -49.05 9.91
C ASP A 182 -21.54 -48.03 9.32
N LEU A 183 -21.86 -48.13 8.03
CA LEU A 183 -22.87 -47.28 7.39
C LEU A 183 -24.27 -47.53 7.96
N GLU A 184 -24.61 -48.79 8.24
CA GLU A 184 -25.89 -49.15 8.86
C GLU A 184 -25.95 -48.70 10.34
N ALA A 185 -24.84 -48.80 11.08
CA ALA A 185 -24.74 -48.31 12.45
C ALA A 185 -24.94 -46.79 12.54
N VAL A 186 -24.38 -46.01 11.60
CA VAL A 186 -24.58 -44.55 11.54
C VAL A 186 -26.02 -44.19 11.20
N LYS A 187 -26.66 -44.93 10.28
CA LYS A 187 -28.08 -44.74 9.98
C LYS A 187 -28.99 -45.01 11.18
N GLN A 188 -28.56 -45.87 12.10
CA GLN A 188 -29.24 -46.15 13.37
C GLN A 188 -28.83 -45.18 14.50
N GLY A 189 -28.09 -44.11 14.19
CA GLY A 189 -27.76 -43.03 15.13
C GLY A 189 -26.46 -43.24 15.92
N ALA A 190 -25.61 -44.20 15.55
CA ALA A 190 -24.32 -44.39 16.20
C ALA A 190 -23.36 -43.23 15.85
N SER A 191 -22.72 -42.65 16.87
CA SER A 191 -21.73 -41.57 16.75
C SER A 191 -20.29 -42.05 16.53
N SER A 192 -20.09 -43.36 16.31
CA SER A 192 -18.76 -43.96 16.13
C SER A 192 -18.78 -45.04 15.07
N LEU A 193 -17.62 -45.27 14.43
CA LEU A 193 -17.41 -46.26 13.37
C LEU A 193 -16.57 -47.45 13.91
N PRO A 194 -17.20 -48.41 14.61
CA PRO A 194 -16.49 -49.45 15.34
C PRO A 194 -15.67 -50.38 14.45
N HIS A 195 -16.12 -50.66 13.22
CA HIS A 195 -15.40 -51.56 12.33
C HIS A 195 -14.21 -50.90 11.64
N LEU A 196 -14.33 -49.62 11.27
CA LEU A 196 -13.22 -48.80 10.79
C LEU A 196 -12.14 -48.67 11.86
N ASN A 197 -12.53 -48.37 13.10
CA ASN A 197 -11.61 -48.28 14.23
C ASN A 197 -10.90 -49.61 14.47
N LYS A 198 -11.62 -50.74 14.42
CA LYS A 198 -11.01 -52.07 14.58
C LYS A 198 -9.99 -52.36 13.48
N THR A 199 -10.29 -52.02 12.23
CA THR A 199 -9.38 -52.22 11.09
C THR A 199 -8.15 -51.32 11.18
N LEU A 200 -8.32 -50.05 11.59
CA LEU A 200 -7.22 -49.12 11.83
C LEU A 200 -6.29 -49.61 12.97
N VAL A 201 -6.86 -50.07 14.08
CA VAL A 201 -6.08 -50.61 15.21
C VAL A 201 -5.27 -51.85 14.81
N ALA A 202 -5.86 -52.76 14.02
CA ALA A 202 -5.14 -53.92 13.51
C ALA A 202 -3.99 -53.52 12.56
N SER A 203 -4.22 -52.50 11.73
CA SER A 203 -3.20 -51.94 10.83
C SER A 203 -2.04 -51.32 11.58
N CYS A 204 -2.34 -50.51 12.61
CA CYS A 204 -1.34 -49.88 13.45
C CYS A 204 -0.51 -50.92 14.20
N LYS A 205 -1.11 -52.01 14.71
CA LYS A 205 -0.37 -53.11 15.35
C LYS A 205 0.58 -53.81 14.39
N ARG A 206 0.14 -54.07 13.16
CA ARG A 206 0.98 -54.71 12.14
C ARG A 206 2.14 -53.80 11.71
N LEU A 207 1.87 -52.51 11.53
CA LEU A 207 2.89 -51.51 11.24
C LEU A 207 3.91 -51.40 12.39
N ASN A 208 3.45 -51.42 13.64
CA ASN A 208 4.32 -51.41 14.81
C ASN A 208 5.26 -52.63 14.83
N GLY A 209 4.73 -53.82 14.51
CA GLY A 209 5.55 -55.03 14.41
C GLY A 209 6.60 -54.99 13.29
N GLU A 210 6.34 -54.29 12.19
CA GLU A 210 7.36 -54.06 11.14
C GLU A 210 8.41 -53.04 11.58
N VAL A 211 8.01 -51.98 12.30
CA VAL A 211 8.94 -51.02 12.90
C VAL A 211 9.85 -51.69 13.92
N ASP A 212 9.30 -52.56 14.78
CA ASP A 212 10.09 -53.32 15.77
C ASP A 212 11.12 -54.25 15.10
N LYS A 213 10.76 -54.90 13.98
CA LYS A 213 11.71 -55.72 13.20
C LYS A 213 12.83 -54.88 12.59
N VAL A 214 12.50 -53.70 12.06
CA VAL A 214 13.48 -52.78 11.48
C VAL A 214 14.42 -52.24 12.57
N LEU A 215 13.89 -51.88 13.74
CA LEU A 215 14.69 -51.44 14.88
C LEU A 215 15.60 -52.55 15.39
N SER A 216 15.11 -53.78 15.49
CA SER A 216 15.93 -54.94 15.86
C SER A 216 17.03 -55.23 14.84
N GLY A 217 16.75 -55.09 13.54
CA GLY A 217 17.76 -55.19 12.47
C GLY A 217 18.83 -54.11 12.55
N LEU A 218 18.44 -52.88 12.90
CA LEU A 218 19.36 -51.75 13.12
C LEU A 218 20.21 -51.92 14.38
N GLU A 219 19.68 -52.52 15.44
CA GLU A 219 20.42 -52.83 16.66
C GLU A 219 21.45 -53.94 16.44
N ILE A 220 21.13 -54.93 15.59
CA ILE A 220 22.08 -55.95 15.14
C ILE A 220 23.20 -55.31 14.30
N LEU A 221 22.86 -54.40 13.38
CA LEU A 221 23.84 -53.62 12.63
C LEU A 221 24.74 -52.79 13.55
N SER A 222 24.19 -52.12 14.55
CA SER A 222 24.95 -51.37 15.56
C SER A 222 25.94 -52.28 16.30
N LYS A 223 25.51 -53.49 16.71
CA LYS A 223 26.38 -54.46 17.40
C LYS A 223 27.48 -55.03 16.51
N VAL A 224 27.22 -55.21 15.21
CA VAL A 224 28.25 -55.62 14.22
C VAL A 224 29.32 -54.54 14.04
N PHE A 225 28.97 -53.26 14.20
CA PHE A 225 29.92 -52.15 14.12
C PHE A 225 30.64 -51.84 15.44
N ASP A 226 30.08 -52.24 16.59
CA ASP A 226 30.67 -51.96 17.92
C ASP A 226 31.63 -53.04 18.46
N GLN A 227 31.63 -54.27 17.95
CA GLN A 227 32.54 -55.33 18.43
C GLN A 227 33.55 -55.80 17.34
N GLN A 228 34.83 -55.53 17.61
CA GLN A 228 36.05 -56.02 16.94
C GLN A 228 36.49 -55.40 15.60
N SER A 229 35.84 -54.35 15.11
CA SER A 229 36.25 -53.68 13.86
C SER A 229 37.28 -52.56 14.07
N ALA A 230 37.43 -51.96 15.26
CA ALA A 230 38.43 -50.90 15.48
C ALA A 230 39.88 -51.39 15.24
N PHE A 231 40.18 -52.65 15.53
CA PHE A 231 41.52 -53.23 15.35
C PHE A 231 41.77 -53.74 13.92
N MET A 232 40.77 -54.30 13.24
CA MET A 232 40.90 -54.72 11.84
C MET A 232 40.87 -53.54 10.87
N VAL A 233 40.06 -52.50 11.14
CA VAL A 233 40.00 -51.28 10.32
C VAL A 233 41.31 -50.51 10.42
N SER A 234 41.91 -50.40 11.61
CA SER A 234 43.24 -49.76 11.77
C SER A 234 44.36 -50.50 11.02
N LYS A 235 44.28 -51.84 10.94
CA LYS A 235 45.29 -52.65 10.23
C LYS A 235 45.11 -52.64 8.70
N MET A 236 43.88 -52.48 8.23
CA MET A 236 43.58 -52.29 6.80
C MET A 236 44.04 -50.89 6.34
N ILE A 237 43.85 -49.86 7.17
CA ILE A 237 44.28 -48.48 6.90
C ILE A 237 45.81 -48.36 6.82
N GLN A 238 46.58 -49.15 7.57
CA GLN A 238 48.04 -49.14 7.47
C GLN A 238 48.61 -49.92 6.26
N GLN A 239 47.81 -50.74 5.59
CA GLN A 239 48.28 -51.53 4.43
C GLN A 239 47.77 -51.05 3.07
N SER A 240 46.89 -50.05 3.01
CA SER A 240 46.47 -49.42 1.76
C SER A 240 46.81 -47.93 1.72
N VAL A 241 48.10 -47.59 1.83
CA VAL A 241 48.63 -46.25 1.50
C VAL A 241 48.80 -46.10 -0.02
N ASN A 242 47.95 -46.73 -0.83
CA ASN A 242 47.93 -46.52 -2.27
C ASN A 242 46.53 -46.77 -2.84
N GLN A 243 46.00 -45.72 -3.46
CA GLN A 243 44.74 -45.58 -4.21
C GLN A 243 43.53 -45.08 -3.39
N GLY A 244 42.98 -43.96 -3.87
CA GLY A 244 42.03 -43.11 -3.17
C GLY A 244 40.67 -43.75 -2.93
N GLY A 245 40.21 -43.66 -1.68
CA GLY A 245 38.91 -44.16 -1.21
C GLY A 245 38.30 -43.37 -0.04
N ASP A 246 38.79 -42.17 0.28
CA ASP A 246 38.33 -41.42 1.47
C ASP A 246 36.93 -40.80 1.29
N GLN A 247 36.52 -40.48 0.05
CA GLN A 247 35.25 -39.78 -0.18
C GLN A 247 33.99 -40.66 -0.01
N GLU A 248 34.10 -41.96 -0.29
CA GLU A 248 32.96 -42.89 -0.19
C GLU A 248 32.65 -43.27 1.26
N LEU A 249 33.68 -43.37 2.10
CA LEU A 249 33.53 -43.71 3.52
C LEU A 249 32.96 -42.54 4.32
N GLU A 250 33.43 -41.31 4.08
CA GLU A 250 32.83 -40.10 4.67
C GLU A 250 31.39 -39.89 4.21
N ASN A 251 31.08 -40.17 2.94
CA ASN A 251 29.72 -40.12 2.42
C ASN A 251 28.80 -41.16 3.07
N LEU A 252 29.31 -42.36 3.37
CA LEU A 252 28.54 -43.41 4.03
C LEU A 252 28.24 -43.04 5.49
N VAL A 253 29.23 -42.51 6.21
CA VAL A 253 29.08 -42.03 7.60
C VAL A 253 28.10 -40.86 7.66
N THR A 254 28.18 -39.92 6.72
CA THR A 254 27.26 -38.78 6.63
C THR A 254 25.83 -39.23 6.32
N LYS A 255 25.65 -40.19 5.40
CA LYS A 255 24.34 -40.77 5.10
C LYS A 255 23.74 -41.51 6.28
N LEU A 256 24.55 -42.24 7.04
CA LEU A 256 24.11 -42.93 8.27
C LEU A 256 23.72 -41.94 9.37
N ALA A 257 24.43 -40.82 9.52
CA ALA A 257 24.07 -39.76 10.46
C ALA A 257 22.72 -39.10 10.10
N ILE A 258 22.50 -38.78 8.82
CA ILE A 258 21.23 -38.23 8.33
C ILE A 258 20.07 -39.21 8.57
N LEU A 259 20.31 -40.50 8.38
CA LEU A 259 19.27 -41.53 8.55
C LEU A 259 18.91 -41.73 10.03
N LYS A 260 19.90 -41.66 10.93
CA LYS A 260 19.71 -41.65 12.39
C LYS A 260 18.88 -40.43 12.84
N ASP A 261 19.18 -39.23 12.34
CA ASP A 261 18.47 -38.01 12.71
C ASP A 261 17.03 -38.00 12.18
N LEU A 262 16.82 -38.52 10.97
CA LEU A 262 15.48 -38.69 10.40
C LEU A 262 14.63 -39.66 11.23
N LEU A 263 15.21 -40.79 11.65
CA LEU A 263 14.54 -41.76 12.52
C LEU A 263 14.20 -41.17 13.89
N SER A 264 15.11 -40.42 14.52
CA SER A 264 14.84 -39.75 15.80
C SER A 264 13.74 -38.67 15.68
N SER A 265 13.66 -37.98 14.54
CA SER A 265 12.58 -37.03 14.24
C SER A 265 11.23 -37.73 14.07
N ILE A 266 11.20 -38.89 13.41
CA ILE A 266 9.97 -39.68 13.23
C ILE A 266 9.50 -40.25 14.58
N GLU A 267 10.42 -40.78 15.40
CA GLU A 267 10.13 -41.27 16.75
C GLU A 267 9.52 -40.18 17.63
N LYS A 268 10.12 -38.97 17.66
CA LYS A 268 9.58 -37.83 18.42
C LYS A 268 8.20 -37.40 17.95
N LYS A 269 7.94 -37.42 16.63
CA LYS A 269 6.63 -37.08 16.06
C LYS A 269 5.57 -38.14 16.38
N ALA A 270 5.94 -39.42 16.34
CA ALA A 270 5.06 -40.52 16.69
C ALA A 270 4.70 -40.52 18.19
N LEU A 271 5.68 -40.28 19.07
CA LEU A 271 5.47 -40.13 20.52
C LEU A 271 4.54 -38.96 20.84
N LYS A 272 4.71 -37.82 20.16
CA LYS A 272 3.82 -36.66 20.33
C LYS A 272 2.38 -36.96 19.88
N ALA A 273 2.21 -37.60 18.73
CA ALA A 273 0.89 -37.99 18.23
C ALA A 273 0.18 -38.99 19.15
N LEU A 274 0.91 -39.92 19.77
CA LEU A 274 0.37 -40.89 20.75
C LEU A 274 0.00 -40.23 22.08
N GLN A 275 0.75 -39.21 22.51
CA GLN A 275 0.41 -38.40 23.69
C GLN A 275 -0.84 -37.55 23.44
N ASP A 276 -0.96 -36.95 22.27
CA ASP A 276 -2.13 -36.17 21.87
C ASP A 276 -3.40 -37.04 21.75
N MET A 277 -3.25 -38.33 21.39
CA MET A 277 -4.35 -39.30 21.37
C MET A 277 -4.72 -39.86 22.75
N SER A 278 -3.83 -39.83 23.75
CA SER A 278 -4.15 -40.29 25.13
C SER A 278 -4.88 -39.22 25.97
N LEU A 279 -4.90 -37.96 25.51
CA LEU A 279 -5.53 -36.85 26.24
C LEU A 279 -7.03 -36.66 25.93
N THR A 280 -7.60 -37.49 25.05
CA THR A 280 -9.04 -37.44 24.70
C THR A 280 -9.83 -38.51 25.46
N SER A 281 -10.04 -38.29 26.76
CA SER A 281 -11.16 -38.91 27.49
C SER A 281 -12.36 -37.95 27.52
N PRO A 282 -13.61 -38.44 27.44
CA PRO A 282 -14.79 -37.61 27.20
C PRO A 282 -15.20 -36.87 28.48
N CYS A 283 -15.04 -35.54 28.48
CA CYS A 283 -15.63 -34.66 29.49
C CYS A 283 -17.02 -34.21 29.02
N SER A 284 -17.97 -34.28 29.94
CA SER A 284 -19.38 -33.92 29.84
C SER A 284 -19.63 -32.50 29.30
N PRO A 285 -20.83 -32.22 28.75
CA PRO A 285 -21.12 -30.95 28.11
C PRO A 285 -21.14 -29.80 29.14
N PRO A 286 -20.52 -28.64 28.85
CA PRO A 286 -20.54 -27.50 29.75
C PRO A 286 -21.89 -26.77 29.68
N PRO A 287 -22.33 -26.14 30.78
CA PRO A 287 -23.50 -25.27 30.78
C PRO A 287 -23.19 -23.95 30.05
N LEU A 288 -24.26 -23.40 29.48
CA LEU A 288 -24.30 -22.14 28.75
C LEU A 288 -23.74 -20.94 29.54
N HIS A 289 -23.00 -20.10 28.80
CA HIS A 289 -22.64 -18.69 29.07
C HIS A 289 -21.79 -18.34 30.30
N SER A 290 -20.54 -17.96 30.03
CA SER A 290 -19.92 -16.78 30.65
C SER A 290 -18.84 -16.23 29.70
N MET A 291 -19.08 -15.01 29.18
CA MET A 291 -18.09 -14.24 28.43
C MET A 291 -16.86 -14.02 29.33
N ARG A 292 -15.70 -14.55 28.93
CA ARG A 292 -14.43 -14.24 29.60
C ARG A 292 -14.00 -12.84 29.17
N HIS A 293 -14.09 -11.90 30.10
CA HIS A 293 -13.65 -10.52 29.95
C HIS A 293 -12.18 -10.45 29.55
N SER A 294 -11.88 -9.76 28.44
CA SER A 294 -10.56 -9.18 28.16
C SER A 294 -10.14 -8.29 29.34
N LYS A 295 -8.83 -8.08 29.57
CA LYS A 295 -8.38 -7.02 30.49
C LYS A 295 -9.18 -5.74 30.23
N SER A 296 -9.97 -5.31 31.21
CA SER A 296 -10.76 -4.09 31.11
C SER A 296 -9.80 -2.92 30.94
N ILE A 297 -10.04 -2.06 29.95
CA ILE A 297 -9.29 -0.82 29.81
C ILE A 297 -9.56 0.00 31.09
N PRO A 298 -8.55 0.29 31.93
CA PRO A 298 -8.79 1.01 33.17
C PRO A 298 -9.27 2.43 32.85
N VAL A 299 -10.12 2.98 33.71
CA VAL A 299 -10.63 4.36 33.56
C VAL A 299 -9.45 5.33 33.52
N GLN A 300 -9.33 6.09 32.43
CA GLN A 300 -8.21 7.00 32.20
C GLN A 300 -8.61 8.43 32.50
N ALA A 301 -7.78 9.16 33.25
CA ALA A 301 -8.03 10.55 33.63
C ALA A 301 -6.97 11.48 33.03
N PHE A 302 -7.42 12.58 32.42
CA PHE A 302 -6.59 13.58 31.77
C PHE A 302 -6.75 14.93 32.45
N GLU A 303 -5.67 15.44 33.05
CA GLU A 303 -5.64 16.83 33.53
C GLU A 303 -5.55 17.80 32.35
N VAL A 304 -6.51 18.72 32.27
CA VAL A 304 -6.62 19.72 31.20
C VAL A 304 -6.91 21.11 31.77
N LYS A 305 -6.60 22.15 31.00
CA LYS A 305 -6.98 23.53 31.31
C LYS A 305 -8.12 23.96 30.39
N LEU A 306 -9.12 24.66 30.93
CA LEU A 306 -10.16 25.27 30.09
C LEU A 306 -9.60 26.56 29.46
N ASP A 307 -9.71 26.67 28.14
CA ASP A 307 -9.39 27.88 27.40
C ASP A 307 -10.61 28.82 27.43
N VAL A 308 -10.48 29.95 28.11
CA VAL A 308 -11.59 30.90 28.33
C VAL A 308 -11.29 32.17 27.54
N TYR A 309 -12.21 32.59 26.65
CA TYR A 309 -12.08 33.83 25.88
C TYR A 309 -12.04 35.06 26.80
N LEU A 310 -11.31 36.09 26.36
CA LEU A 310 -10.92 37.29 27.11
C LEU A 310 -12.10 38.05 27.77
N ALA A 311 -13.33 37.88 27.29
CA ALA A 311 -14.52 38.55 27.81
C ALA A 311 -14.97 38.08 29.22
N GLU A 312 -14.59 36.89 29.69
CA GLU A 312 -14.94 36.41 31.05
C GLU A 312 -13.86 36.70 32.11
N LEU A 313 -12.73 37.32 31.73
CA LEU A 313 -11.58 37.55 32.61
C LEU A 313 -11.72 38.74 33.57
N THR A 314 -12.84 39.47 33.57
CA THR A 314 -13.09 40.57 34.53
C THR A 314 -13.30 40.10 35.98
N LYS A 315 -13.29 38.79 36.25
CA LYS A 315 -13.18 38.22 37.60
C LYS A 315 -11.92 37.35 37.76
N ILE A 316 -10.79 38.02 38.03
CA ILE A 316 -9.58 37.53 38.71
C ILE A 316 -8.96 36.25 38.10
N GLY A 317 -7.86 36.44 37.35
CA GLY A 317 -7.07 35.43 36.65
C GLY A 317 -6.75 34.15 37.42
N LYS A 318 -7.55 33.10 37.19
CA LYS A 318 -7.24 31.72 37.60
C LYS A 318 -7.55 30.76 36.46
N SER A 319 -6.51 30.11 35.93
CA SER A 319 -6.62 28.94 35.06
C SER A 319 -7.51 27.89 35.75
N GLN A 320 -8.69 27.62 35.20
CA GLN A 320 -9.57 26.57 35.72
C GLN A 320 -9.02 25.21 35.26
N LYS A 321 -8.57 24.38 36.22
CA LYS A 321 -8.10 23.02 35.96
C LYS A 321 -9.28 22.06 35.97
N TYR A 322 -9.35 21.21 34.95
CA TYR A 322 -10.33 20.16 34.80
C TYR A 322 -9.63 18.80 34.71
N THR A 323 -10.37 17.75 35.03
CA THR A 323 -9.96 16.37 34.79
C THR A 323 -11.02 15.70 33.94
N LEU A 324 -10.64 15.22 32.75
CA LEU A 324 -11.50 14.45 31.87
C LEU A 324 -11.22 12.96 32.08
N SER A 325 -12.20 12.20 32.56
CA SER A 325 -12.06 10.76 32.77
C SER A 325 -12.89 9.96 31.79
N VAL A 326 -12.27 9.03 31.05
CA VAL A 326 -12.93 8.17 30.06
C VAL A 326 -13.03 6.75 30.61
N ASP A 327 -14.26 6.27 30.76
CA ASP A 327 -14.59 4.89 31.13
C ASP A 327 -15.10 4.16 29.88
N VAL A 328 -14.17 3.52 29.15
CA VAL A 328 -14.47 2.80 27.90
C VAL A 328 -15.41 1.62 28.15
N GLU A 329 -15.25 0.92 29.28
CA GLU A 329 -16.09 -0.24 29.62
C GLU A 329 -17.50 0.18 30.03
N GLY A 330 -17.63 1.25 30.82
CA GLY A 330 -18.92 1.76 31.27
C GLY A 330 -19.62 2.71 30.31
N GLY A 331 -18.97 3.14 29.22
CA GLY A 331 -19.55 4.03 28.22
C GLY A 331 -19.72 5.48 28.69
N ARG A 332 -18.87 5.94 29.64
CA ARG A 332 -19.03 7.22 30.34
C ARG A 332 -17.81 8.13 30.17
N LEU A 333 -18.05 9.38 29.77
CA LEU A 333 -17.10 10.48 29.94
C LEU A 333 -17.50 11.28 31.18
N VAL A 334 -16.55 11.51 32.08
CA VAL A 334 -16.72 12.31 33.31
C VAL A 334 -15.83 13.54 33.23
N VAL A 335 -16.42 14.73 33.37
CA VAL A 335 -15.69 16.00 33.38
C VAL A 335 -15.70 16.58 34.79
N MET A 336 -14.55 16.62 35.45
CA MET A 336 -14.40 17.14 36.81
C MET A 336 -13.75 18.53 36.78
N LYS A 337 -14.26 19.48 37.57
CA LYS A 337 -13.66 20.81 37.77
C LYS A 337 -12.99 20.86 39.13
N LYS A 338 -11.70 21.21 39.20
CA LYS A 338 -11.01 21.39 40.48
C LYS A 338 -11.30 22.79 41.02
N VAL A 339 -12.16 22.89 42.03
CA VAL A 339 -12.33 24.11 42.85
C VAL A 339 -11.31 24.05 44.00
N LYS A 340 -10.86 25.22 44.46
CA LYS A 340 -9.77 25.48 45.44
C LYS A 340 -9.51 24.40 46.51
N ASP A 341 -8.24 24.25 46.89
CA ASP A 341 -7.69 23.30 47.88
C ASP A 341 -8.67 22.91 49.01
N ASN A 342 -9.03 21.62 49.01
CA ASN A 342 -9.78 20.85 50.02
C ASN A 342 -11.32 20.81 50.01
N GLN A 343 -12.02 21.26 48.96
CA GLN A 343 -13.41 20.81 48.71
C GLN A 343 -13.64 20.47 47.24
N GLU A 344 -13.88 19.18 46.96
CA GLU A 344 -14.26 18.66 45.65
C GLU A 344 -15.76 18.88 45.40
N ASP A 345 -16.14 20.03 44.86
CA ASP A 345 -17.50 20.20 44.31
C ASP A 345 -17.61 19.48 42.95
N TRP A 346 -18.01 18.21 43.03
CA TRP A 346 -18.57 17.36 41.99
C TRP A 346 -19.64 18.08 41.14
N ILE A 347 -19.26 18.54 39.96
CA ILE A 347 -20.20 18.62 38.84
C ILE A 347 -19.92 17.42 37.95
N THR A 348 -20.44 16.26 38.34
CA THR A 348 -20.35 15.04 37.54
C THR A 348 -21.29 15.18 36.34
N TYR A 349 -20.75 15.60 35.19
CA TYR A 349 -21.40 15.30 33.93
C TYR A 349 -21.14 13.82 33.64
N THR A 350 -21.99 12.92 34.13
CA THR A 350 -21.97 11.52 33.68
C THR A 350 -22.60 11.50 32.30
N MET A 351 -21.78 11.52 31.26
CA MET A 351 -22.28 11.51 29.90
C MET A 351 -22.23 10.08 29.39
N SER A 352 -23.39 9.42 29.35
CA SER A 352 -23.57 8.16 28.63
C SER A 352 -23.57 8.47 27.14
N ILE A 353 -22.62 7.90 26.38
CA ILE A 353 -22.54 8.10 24.92
C ILE A 353 -23.76 7.53 24.18
N ILE A 354 -24.54 6.68 24.83
CA ILE A 354 -25.69 5.96 24.26
C ILE A 354 -26.83 6.94 23.84
N GLY A 355 -26.79 8.21 24.26
CA GLY A 355 -27.81 9.22 23.91
C GLY A 355 -27.33 10.61 23.48
N PHE A 356 -26.01 10.87 23.35
CA PHE A 356 -25.50 12.23 23.06
C PHE A 356 -24.45 12.27 21.94
N ASN A 357 -24.66 13.15 20.95
CA ASN A 357 -23.68 13.49 19.92
C ASN A 357 -22.57 14.36 20.53
N LEU A 358 -21.35 13.84 20.60
CA LEU A 358 -20.14 14.59 20.95
C LEU A 358 -19.38 14.92 19.66
N THR A 359 -19.05 16.19 19.44
CA THR A 359 -18.18 16.60 18.33
C THR A 359 -16.82 17.04 18.87
N LEU A 360 -15.75 16.46 18.32
CA LEU A 360 -14.37 16.78 18.68
C LEU A 360 -13.77 17.72 17.62
N ILE A 361 -13.25 18.87 18.05
CA ILE A 361 -12.67 19.89 17.19
C ILE A 361 -11.20 20.05 17.58
N LYS A 362 -10.29 19.46 16.80
CA LYS A 362 -8.84 19.59 17.03
C LYS A 362 -8.37 20.98 16.56
N SER A 363 -7.64 21.70 17.41
CA SER A 363 -7.04 22.98 17.01
C SER A 363 -5.86 22.74 16.06
N GLN A 364 -5.80 23.54 14.99
CA GLN A 364 -4.69 23.54 14.03
C GLN A 364 -3.49 24.36 14.53
N ARG A 365 -3.74 25.49 15.22
CA ARG A 365 -2.68 26.38 15.73
C ARG A 365 -2.04 25.87 17.02
N VAL A 366 -2.82 25.18 17.86
CA VAL A 366 -2.38 24.74 19.19
C VAL A 366 -2.56 23.23 19.28
N GLN A 367 -1.50 22.46 19.01
CA GLN A 367 -1.59 21.01 18.81
C GLN A 367 -2.13 20.22 20.02
N ASN A 368 -2.04 20.76 21.23
CA ASN A 368 -2.59 20.17 22.45
C ASN A 368 -3.99 20.68 22.82
N LYS A 369 -4.62 21.52 21.99
CA LYS A 369 -5.97 22.05 22.21
C LYS A 369 -7.03 21.22 21.49
N LEU A 370 -8.15 20.98 22.17
CA LEU A 370 -9.32 20.24 21.69
C LEU A 370 -10.61 20.93 22.15
N GLY A 371 -11.43 21.36 21.19
CA GLY A 371 -12.81 21.74 21.41
C GLY A 371 -13.68 20.49 21.54
N ILE A 372 -14.53 20.45 22.56
CA ILE A 372 -15.56 19.43 22.71
C ILE A 372 -16.91 20.14 22.70
N VAL A 373 -17.74 19.80 21.72
CA VAL A 373 -19.12 20.27 21.64
C VAL A 373 -20.01 19.23 22.32
N PHE A 374 -20.72 19.68 23.34
CA PHE A 374 -21.70 18.88 24.06
C PHE A 374 -23.10 19.27 23.57
N GLU A 375 -23.74 18.41 22.78
CA GLU A 375 -25.16 18.57 22.47
C GLU A 375 -26.00 18.15 23.68
N LYS A 376 -27.06 18.90 23.99
CA LYS A 376 -28.03 18.56 25.04
C LYS A 376 -29.40 18.39 24.40
N GLU A 377 -30.19 17.40 24.82
CA GLU A 377 -31.57 17.20 24.35
C GLU A 377 -32.35 18.47 24.70
N LYS A 378 -32.67 19.27 23.66
CA LYS A 378 -33.25 20.64 23.66
C LYS A 378 -32.24 21.80 23.61
N ASP A 379 -31.86 22.15 22.36
CA ASP A 379 -31.47 23.50 21.84
C ASP A 379 -30.34 24.31 22.51
N LYS A 380 -29.49 23.71 23.34
CA LYS A 380 -28.25 24.38 23.78
C LYS A 380 -27.04 23.46 23.61
N SER A 381 -26.35 23.60 22.48
CA SER A 381 -25.00 23.06 22.31
C SER A 381 -24.03 23.91 23.14
N GLN A 382 -23.21 23.26 23.99
CA GLN A 382 -22.18 23.94 24.76
C GLN A 382 -20.82 23.47 24.24
N ARG A 383 -20.05 24.38 23.62
CA ARG A 383 -18.65 24.12 23.27
C ARG A 383 -17.74 24.48 24.43
N LYS A 384 -16.80 23.60 24.77
CA LYS A 384 -15.69 23.89 25.70
C LYS A 384 -14.37 23.51 25.05
N ASP A 385 -13.42 24.43 25.08
CA ASP A 385 -12.09 24.20 24.56
C ASP A 385 -11.13 23.82 25.70
N PHE A 386 -10.51 22.64 25.59
CA PHE A 386 -9.59 22.10 26.58
C PHE A 386 -8.16 22.06 26.04
N ILE A 387 -7.19 22.44 26.87
CA ILE A 387 -5.76 22.36 26.58
C ILE A 387 -5.16 21.21 27.40
N PHE A 388 -4.67 20.19 26.69
CA PHE A 388 -4.02 19.01 27.26
C PHE A 388 -2.55 19.31 27.59
N ALA A 389 -1.94 18.51 28.47
CA ALA A 389 -0.52 18.67 28.78
C ALA A 389 0.40 18.44 27.56
N SER A 390 -0.03 17.65 26.58
CA SER A 390 0.68 17.46 25.30
C SER A 390 -0.28 17.05 24.18
N ALA A 391 0.14 17.22 22.93
CA ALA A 391 -0.61 16.73 21.77
C ALA A 391 -0.79 15.19 21.83
N LYS A 392 0.22 14.48 22.32
CA LYS A 392 0.20 13.03 22.54
C LYS A 392 -0.93 12.60 23.48
N LYS A 393 -1.11 13.30 24.62
CA LYS A 393 -2.23 13.03 25.55
C LYS A 393 -3.59 13.41 24.97
N ARG A 394 -3.66 14.47 24.15
CA ARG A 394 -4.89 14.84 23.42
C ARG A 394 -5.32 13.71 22.48
N GLU A 395 -4.38 13.16 21.71
CA GLU A 395 -4.65 12.05 20.80
C GLU A 395 -5.09 10.79 21.55
N ALA A 396 -4.42 10.46 22.66
CA ALA A 396 -4.82 9.35 23.52
C ALA A 396 -6.27 9.48 24.01
N PHE A 397 -6.67 10.69 24.45
CA PHE A 397 -8.05 10.97 24.84
C PHE A 397 -9.05 10.78 23.69
N CYS A 398 -8.72 11.26 22.48
CA CYS A 398 -9.59 11.10 21.30
C CYS A 398 -9.78 9.62 20.94
N GLN A 399 -8.70 8.83 20.96
CA GLN A 399 -8.75 7.40 20.67
C GLN A 399 -9.60 6.63 21.68
N LEU A 400 -9.49 6.95 22.98
CA LEU A 400 -10.30 6.31 24.02
C LEU A 400 -11.80 6.65 23.87
N LEU A 401 -12.13 7.89 23.52
CA LEU A 401 -13.52 8.26 23.21
C LEU A 401 -14.05 7.52 21.98
N GLN A 402 -13.22 7.37 20.95
CA GLN A 402 -13.60 6.62 19.75
C GLN A 402 -13.87 5.16 20.08
N LEU A 403 -13.00 4.51 20.86
CA LEU A 403 -13.21 3.13 21.31
C LEU A 403 -14.48 2.99 22.13
N MET A 404 -14.70 3.92 23.07
CA MET A 404 -15.91 3.96 23.89
C MET A 404 -17.15 4.06 23.00
N LYS A 405 -17.11 4.91 21.97
CA LYS A 405 -18.20 5.00 21.00
C LYS A 405 -18.38 3.71 20.22
N ASN A 406 -17.33 3.13 19.64
CA ASN A 406 -17.41 1.90 18.87
C ASN A 406 -17.95 0.72 19.70
N LYS A 407 -17.63 0.69 21.00
CA LYS A 407 -18.06 -0.38 21.91
C LYS A 407 -19.52 -0.23 22.37
N HIS A 408 -20.00 1.01 22.53
CA HIS A 408 -21.33 1.30 23.09
C HIS A 408 -22.32 1.88 22.07
N SER A 409 -21.91 2.10 20.82
CA SER A 409 -22.82 2.46 19.74
C SER A 409 -23.67 1.25 19.37
N ASN A 410 -24.97 1.45 19.18
CA ASN A 410 -25.85 0.43 18.58
C ASN A 410 -25.59 0.26 17.06
N GLN A 411 -24.36 0.52 16.59
CA GLN A 411 -24.00 0.48 15.17
C GLN A 411 -23.18 -0.77 14.90
N ASP A 412 -23.68 -1.62 13.99
CA ASP A 412 -23.06 -2.91 13.65
C ASP A 412 -21.73 -2.77 12.89
N GLU A 413 -21.42 -1.59 12.35
CA GLU A 413 -20.24 -1.35 11.51
C GLU A 413 -19.41 -0.15 11.97
N PRO A 414 -18.06 -0.27 11.97
CA PRO A 414 -17.17 0.83 12.34
C PRO A 414 -17.12 1.87 11.22
N ASP A 415 -17.05 3.15 11.60
CA ASP A 415 -16.77 4.28 10.67
C ASP A 415 -15.26 4.59 10.61
N MET A 416 -14.46 4.06 11.54
CA MET A 416 -13.00 4.20 11.57
C MET A 416 -12.35 2.93 12.12
N ILE A 417 -11.15 2.64 11.62
CA ILE A 417 -10.31 1.54 12.10
C ILE A 417 -8.88 2.02 12.36
N SER A 418 -8.17 1.29 13.23
CA SER A 418 -6.76 1.49 13.49
C SER A 418 -5.91 0.43 12.79
N ILE A 419 -4.88 0.86 12.07
CA ILE A 419 -3.99 0.01 11.27
C ILE A 419 -2.55 0.17 11.76
N PHE A 420 -1.90 -0.93 12.13
CA PHE A 420 -0.47 -1.00 12.34
C PHE A 420 0.24 -1.42 11.05
N ILE A 421 1.35 -0.77 10.74
CA ILE A 421 2.25 -1.13 9.63
C ILE A 421 3.68 -1.17 10.16
N GLY A 422 4.32 -2.33 10.02
CA GLY A 422 5.72 -2.53 10.35
C GLY A 422 6.54 -2.90 9.13
N THR A 423 7.75 -2.35 8.99
CA THR A 423 8.76 -2.84 8.04
C THR A 423 10.06 -3.19 8.76
N TRP A 424 10.66 -4.33 8.43
CA TRP A 424 11.93 -4.74 9.01
C TRP A 424 12.78 -5.58 8.06
N ASN A 425 13.96 -5.07 7.70
CA ASN A 425 15.01 -5.88 7.10
C ASN A 425 15.68 -6.73 8.20
N MET A 426 15.46 -8.05 8.16
CA MET A 426 15.92 -8.99 9.20
C MET A 426 17.39 -9.41 9.03
N GLY A 427 18.07 -8.97 7.97
CA GLY A 427 19.49 -9.26 7.76
C GLY A 427 19.82 -10.75 7.69
N SER A 428 18.90 -11.58 7.20
CA SER A 428 19.02 -13.04 7.07
C SER A 428 19.21 -13.80 8.38
N VAL A 429 18.88 -13.18 9.52
CA VAL A 429 18.89 -13.84 10.83
C VAL A 429 17.50 -13.92 11.44
N PRO A 430 17.20 -14.97 12.25
CA PRO A 430 15.93 -15.07 12.94
C PRO A 430 15.67 -13.87 13.86
N ALA A 431 14.38 -13.58 14.09
CA ALA A 431 13.97 -12.57 15.07
C ALA A 431 14.35 -13.00 16.50
N PRO A 432 14.63 -12.06 17.42
CA PRO A 432 14.80 -12.38 18.82
C PRO A 432 13.46 -12.87 19.42
N LYS A 433 13.54 -13.50 20.60
CA LYS A 433 12.33 -14.02 21.29
C LYS A 433 11.33 -12.92 21.65
N ASN A 434 11.82 -11.71 21.94
CA ASN A 434 10.98 -10.57 22.28
C ASN A 434 11.13 -9.48 21.21
N VAL A 435 10.03 -9.18 20.54
CA VAL A 435 9.88 -8.07 19.59
C VAL A 435 8.63 -7.23 19.92
N ALA A 436 8.20 -7.24 21.19
CA ALA A 436 6.99 -6.57 21.64
C ALA A 436 7.05 -5.04 21.40
N SER A 437 8.22 -4.42 21.56
CA SER A 437 8.42 -3.00 21.28
C SER A 437 7.96 -2.59 19.87
N TRP A 438 8.14 -3.48 18.89
CA TRP A 438 7.75 -3.21 17.51
C TRP A 438 6.23 -3.11 17.35
N VAL A 439 5.49 -4.11 17.82
CA VAL A 439 4.01 -4.10 17.73
C VAL A 439 3.36 -3.09 18.68
N LEU A 440 4.05 -2.72 19.76
CA LEU A 440 3.62 -1.71 20.71
C LEU A 440 4.07 -0.28 20.33
N CYS A 441 4.75 -0.10 19.19
CA CYS A 441 5.26 1.20 18.72
C CYS A 441 6.12 1.95 19.75
N ARG A 442 7.01 1.22 20.44
CA ARG A 442 7.96 1.75 21.44
C ARG A 442 9.37 1.85 20.85
N GLY A 443 10.09 2.89 21.26
CA GLY A 443 11.45 3.18 20.80
C GLY A 443 11.62 4.67 20.54
N LEU A 444 12.18 5.01 19.38
CA LEU A 444 12.55 6.37 18.99
C LEU A 444 11.60 6.93 17.93
N GLY A 445 11.46 8.26 17.88
CA GLY A 445 10.57 8.98 16.97
C GLY A 445 9.18 9.27 17.54
N LYS A 446 8.17 9.35 16.67
CA LYS A 446 6.78 9.57 17.05
C LYS A 446 6.18 8.25 17.58
N THR A 447 6.23 8.06 18.88
CA THR A 447 5.75 6.83 19.58
C THR A 447 4.34 6.99 20.14
N LEU A 448 3.65 5.85 20.33
CA LEU A 448 2.35 5.83 20.99
C LEU A 448 2.45 6.17 22.48
N ASP A 449 1.37 6.69 23.06
CA ASP A 449 1.25 6.97 24.49
C ASP A 449 1.05 5.67 25.28
N GLU A 450 1.53 5.64 26.53
CA GLU A 450 1.47 4.45 27.39
C GLU A 450 0.04 3.89 27.49
N MET A 451 -0.96 4.77 27.48
CA MET A 451 -2.38 4.44 27.50
C MET A 451 -2.88 3.88 26.15
N THR A 452 -2.40 4.42 25.03
CA THR A 452 -2.81 3.97 23.69
C THR A 452 -2.16 2.67 23.28
N VAL A 453 -0.98 2.36 23.83
CA VAL A 453 -0.25 1.11 23.56
C VAL A 453 -1.04 -0.12 24.01
N THR A 454 -1.97 0.02 24.98
CA THR A 454 -2.82 -1.11 25.40
C THR A 454 -3.99 -1.39 24.46
N ILE A 455 -4.24 -0.50 23.49
CA ILE A 455 -5.35 -0.61 22.55
C ILE A 455 -4.91 -1.50 21.37
N PRO A 456 -5.55 -2.65 21.13
CA PRO A 456 -5.21 -3.47 19.98
C PRO A 456 -5.68 -2.83 18.67
N HIS A 457 -4.79 -2.74 17.67
CA HIS A 457 -5.13 -2.29 16.31
C HIS A 457 -6.07 -3.28 15.60
N ASP A 458 -6.95 -2.78 14.73
CA ASP A 458 -7.89 -3.62 13.97
C ASP A 458 -7.19 -4.48 12.92
N LEU A 459 -6.14 -3.92 12.31
CA LEU A 459 -5.28 -4.56 11.32
C LEU A 459 -3.81 -4.43 11.72
N TYR A 460 -3.03 -5.49 11.50
CA TYR A 460 -1.57 -5.49 11.57
C TYR A 460 -0.98 -5.93 10.24
N VAL A 461 -0.07 -5.12 9.70
CA VAL A 461 0.61 -5.36 8.44
C VAL A 461 2.11 -5.45 8.70
N PHE A 462 2.71 -6.59 8.39
CA PHE A 462 4.13 -6.87 8.61
C PHE A 462 4.85 -7.07 7.29
N GLY A 463 5.62 -6.07 6.88
CA GLY A 463 6.61 -6.18 5.81
C GLY A 463 7.96 -6.62 6.36
N SER A 464 8.58 -7.62 5.76
CA SER A 464 9.97 -7.99 6.06
C SER A 464 10.80 -8.19 4.81
N GLN A 465 12.09 -7.92 4.91
CA GLN A 465 13.09 -8.16 3.86
C GLN A 465 14.26 -8.94 4.45
N GLU A 466 15.00 -9.67 3.61
CA GLU A 466 16.04 -10.61 4.07
C GLU A 466 15.52 -11.54 5.19
N ASN A 467 14.25 -11.93 5.12
CA ASN A 467 13.62 -12.84 6.06
C ASN A 467 13.85 -14.29 5.64
N SER A 468 14.72 -14.99 6.36
CA SER A 468 15.06 -16.40 6.15
C SER A 468 14.09 -17.39 6.81
N VAL A 469 13.17 -16.93 7.65
CA VAL A 469 12.20 -17.77 8.37
C VAL A 469 11.11 -18.24 7.40
N CYS A 470 10.68 -19.49 7.45
CA CYS A 470 9.61 -19.97 6.55
C CYS A 470 8.25 -19.30 6.85
N ASP A 471 7.38 -19.17 5.84
CA ASP A 471 6.14 -18.37 5.94
C ASP A 471 5.24 -18.81 7.11
N ARG A 472 5.08 -20.12 7.29
CA ARG A 472 4.24 -20.69 8.36
C ARG A 472 4.77 -20.31 9.75
N GLU A 473 6.07 -20.50 9.97
CA GLU A 473 6.72 -20.18 11.24
C GLU A 473 6.71 -18.67 11.52
N TRP A 474 6.92 -17.85 10.50
CA TRP A 474 6.86 -16.40 10.61
C TRP A 474 5.47 -15.94 11.06
N VAL A 475 4.41 -16.43 10.39
CA VAL A 475 3.03 -16.07 10.71
C VAL A 475 2.61 -16.60 12.08
N GLU A 476 2.98 -17.84 12.44
CA GLU A 476 2.71 -18.41 13.76
C GLU A 476 3.38 -17.59 14.87
N SER A 477 4.63 -17.13 14.66
CA SER A 477 5.35 -16.28 15.60
C SER A 477 4.69 -14.90 15.76
N LEU A 478 4.25 -14.27 14.67
CA LEU A 478 3.50 -13.01 14.72
C LEU A 478 2.16 -13.18 15.45
N ARG A 479 1.43 -14.26 15.20
CA ARG A 479 0.17 -14.56 15.90
C ARG A 479 0.39 -14.79 17.39
N ALA A 480 1.43 -15.52 17.77
CA ALA A 480 1.79 -15.75 19.16
C ALA A 480 2.15 -14.43 19.87
N LEU A 481 2.96 -13.59 19.22
CA LEU A 481 3.31 -12.26 19.71
C LEU A 481 2.06 -11.39 19.94
N LEU A 482 1.18 -11.28 18.95
CA LEU A 482 -0.05 -10.49 19.08
C LEU A 482 -0.98 -11.07 20.17
N LYS A 483 -1.08 -12.40 20.26
CA LYS A 483 -1.88 -13.06 21.30
C LYS A 483 -1.33 -12.75 22.70
N GLU A 484 -0.01 -12.72 22.88
CA GLU A 484 0.63 -12.35 24.14
C GLU A 484 0.37 -10.88 24.50
N GLN A 485 0.50 -9.97 23.53
CA GLN A 485 0.37 -8.53 23.78
C GLN A 485 -1.08 -8.06 23.92
N THR A 486 -2.03 -8.69 23.22
CA THR A 486 -3.42 -8.19 23.13
C THR A 486 -4.47 -9.18 23.63
N GLU A 487 -4.10 -10.42 23.97
CA GLU A 487 -5.02 -11.50 24.35
C GLU A 487 -6.01 -11.93 23.24
N LEU A 488 -5.82 -11.47 21.99
CA LEU A 488 -6.69 -11.77 20.84
C LEU A 488 -6.03 -12.73 19.85
N ASP A 489 -6.81 -13.67 19.31
CA ASP A 489 -6.34 -14.61 18.30
C ASP A 489 -6.50 -14.04 16.88
N TYR A 490 -5.60 -13.13 16.49
CA TYR A 490 -5.61 -12.51 15.16
C TYR A 490 -5.64 -13.55 14.03
N LYS A 491 -6.40 -13.21 12.98
CA LYS A 491 -6.63 -14.01 11.80
C LYS A 491 -5.72 -13.54 10.66
N PRO A 492 -4.90 -14.41 10.05
CA PRO A 492 -4.15 -14.03 8.86
C PRO A 492 -5.09 -13.91 7.66
N ILE A 493 -5.14 -12.73 7.05
CA ILE A 493 -5.92 -12.46 5.83
C ILE A 493 -5.15 -12.90 4.59
N ALA A 494 -3.86 -12.55 4.54
CA ALA A 494 -3.01 -12.84 3.40
C ALA A 494 -1.54 -12.84 3.81
N VAL A 495 -0.76 -13.69 3.13
CA VAL A 495 0.70 -13.75 3.26
C VAL A 495 1.27 -13.91 1.86
N GLN A 496 2.04 -12.92 1.42
CA GLN A 496 2.70 -12.95 0.11
C GLN A 496 4.21 -12.88 0.28
N THR A 497 4.90 -13.79 -0.40
CA THR A 497 6.35 -13.93 -0.33
C THR A 497 6.96 -13.90 -1.73
N LEU A 498 8.08 -13.21 -1.87
CA LEU A 498 8.95 -13.23 -3.05
C LEU A 498 10.40 -13.32 -2.56
N TRP A 499 11.02 -14.49 -2.73
CA TRP A 499 12.31 -14.80 -2.10
C TRP A 499 12.27 -14.55 -0.58
N ASN A 500 13.06 -13.60 -0.09
CA ASN A 500 13.14 -13.23 1.32
C ASN A 500 12.37 -11.93 1.63
N ILE A 501 11.48 -11.49 0.73
CA ILE A 501 10.60 -10.33 0.92
C ILE A 501 9.20 -10.89 1.24
N LYS A 502 8.64 -10.52 2.39
CA LYS A 502 7.34 -11.06 2.85
C LYS A 502 6.43 -9.96 3.33
N LEU A 503 5.13 -10.12 3.08
CA LEU A 503 4.08 -9.24 3.58
C LEU A 503 2.98 -10.11 4.18
N ALA A 504 2.74 -9.96 5.48
CA ALA A 504 1.66 -10.64 6.19
C ALA A 504 0.66 -9.60 6.69
N VAL A 505 -0.63 -9.84 6.44
CA VAL A 505 -1.74 -9.02 6.95
C VAL A 505 -2.56 -9.85 7.91
N LEU A 506 -2.77 -9.33 9.12
CA LEU A 506 -3.55 -9.96 10.17
C LEU A 506 -4.66 -9.02 10.63
N VAL A 507 -5.82 -9.57 10.96
CA VAL A 507 -7.00 -8.80 11.39
C VAL A 507 -7.56 -9.33 12.70
N LYS A 508 -8.20 -8.47 13.50
CA LYS A 508 -9.01 -8.93 14.63
C LYS A 508 -10.11 -9.91 14.17
N PRO A 509 -10.44 -10.94 14.97
CA PRO A 509 -11.48 -11.91 14.64
C PRO A 509 -12.84 -11.31 14.26
N GLU A 510 -13.25 -10.23 14.93
CA GLU A 510 -14.55 -9.58 14.69
C GLU A 510 -14.68 -8.91 13.31
N HIS A 511 -13.57 -8.62 12.65
CA HIS A 511 -13.55 -8.01 11.31
C HIS A 511 -13.38 -9.04 10.19
N GLU A 512 -13.24 -10.34 10.49
CA GLU A 512 -13.00 -11.39 9.49
C GLU A 512 -14.05 -11.38 8.37
N ASN A 513 -15.34 -11.22 8.73
CA ASN A 513 -16.45 -11.18 7.78
C ASN A 513 -16.58 -9.83 7.03
N ARG A 514 -15.84 -8.80 7.42
CA ARG A 514 -15.83 -7.48 6.78
C ARG A 514 -14.81 -7.40 5.64
N ILE A 515 -13.90 -8.36 5.57
CA ILE A 515 -12.85 -8.45 4.56
C ILE A 515 -13.36 -9.21 3.33
N SER A 516 -13.17 -8.64 2.14
CA SER A 516 -13.49 -9.30 0.88
C SER A 516 -12.49 -8.92 -0.22
N HIS A 517 -12.57 -9.55 -1.39
CA HIS A 517 -11.76 -9.21 -2.57
C HIS A 517 -10.24 -9.21 -2.30
N VAL A 518 -9.77 -10.20 -1.53
CA VAL A 518 -8.35 -10.34 -1.21
C VAL A 518 -7.57 -10.65 -2.49
N GLY A 519 -6.61 -9.78 -2.83
CA GLY A 519 -5.70 -9.90 -3.96
C GLY A 519 -4.26 -9.89 -3.49
N MET A 520 -3.40 -10.65 -4.18
CA MET A 520 -1.96 -10.71 -3.89
C MET A 520 -1.17 -10.67 -5.20
N SER A 521 0.00 -10.03 -5.16
CA SER A 521 0.86 -9.90 -6.33
C SER A 521 2.31 -9.73 -5.93
N SER A 522 3.24 -9.95 -6.86
CA SER A 522 4.66 -9.72 -6.65
C SER A 522 5.35 -9.30 -7.94
N VAL A 523 6.39 -8.48 -7.82
CA VAL A 523 7.20 -7.99 -8.95
C VAL A 523 8.66 -8.19 -8.64
N LYS A 524 9.40 -8.76 -9.59
CA LYS A 524 10.86 -8.93 -9.53
C LYS A 524 11.53 -7.73 -10.19
N THR A 525 12.50 -7.12 -9.52
CA THR A 525 13.23 -5.92 -10.02
C THR A 525 14.75 -6.07 -9.98
N GLY A 526 15.23 -7.31 -9.77
CA GLY A 526 16.64 -7.68 -9.83
C GLY A 526 17.28 -7.43 -11.20
N ILE A 527 18.54 -7.85 -11.38
CA ILE A 527 19.26 -7.76 -12.66
C ILE A 527 18.40 -8.42 -13.76
N ALA A 528 18.23 -7.73 -14.89
CA ALA A 528 17.35 -8.13 -15.99
C ALA A 528 15.90 -8.50 -15.55
N ASN A 529 15.40 -7.90 -14.46
CA ASN A 529 14.08 -8.10 -13.87
C ASN A 529 13.73 -9.58 -13.55
N THR A 530 14.74 -10.45 -13.47
CA THR A 530 14.58 -11.90 -13.28
C THR A 530 15.58 -12.50 -12.30
N LEU A 531 16.73 -11.86 -12.09
CA LEU A 531 17.86 -12.38 -11.31
C LEU A 531 18.16 -11.49 -10.08
N GLY A 532 18.18 -12.04 -8.87
CA GLY A 532 18.56 -11.33 -7.64
C GLY A 532 17.39 -11.07 -6.68
N ASN A 533 17.68 -10.81 -5.40
CA ASN A 533 16.71 -10.80 -4.30
C ASN A 533 15.95 -9.46 -4.12
N LYS A 534 15.69 -8.74 -5.21
CA LYS A 534 15.08 -7.39 -5.19
C LYS A 534 13.74 -7.38 -5.91
N GLY A 535 12.76 -6.68 -5.34
CA GLY A 535 11.40 -6.70 -5.83
C GLY A 535 10.41 -6.16 -4.82
N ALA A 536 9.14 -6.49 -5.05
CA ALA A 536 8.04 -6.17 -4.15
C ALA A 536 7.04 -7.30 -4.09
N VAL A 537 6.33 -7.36 -2.96
CA VAL A 537 5.12 -8.13 -2.74
C VAL A 537 4.02 -7.16 -2.35
N GLY A 538 2.78 -7.48 -2.68
CA GLY A 538 1.67 -6.68 -2.22
C GLY A 538 0.41 -7.49 -1.99
N VAL A 539 -0.43 -6.93 -1.13
CA VAL A 539 -1.72 -7.46 -0.70
C VAL A 539 -2.75 -6.34 -0.83
N SER A 540 -3.93 -6.63 -1.35
CA SER A 540 -5.07 -5.71 -1.35
C SER A 540 -6.33 -6.41 -0.89
N PHE A 541 -7.28 -5.67 -0.33
CA PHE A 541 -8.62 -6.17 0.00
C PHE A 541 -9.60 -5.02 0.17
N MET A 542 -10.89 -5.35 0.21
CA MET A 542 -11.96 -4.47 0.65
C MET A 542 -12.22 -4.71 2.13
N PHE A 543 -12.24 -3.65 2.94
CA PHE A 543 -12.83 -3.64 4.27
C PHE A 543 -14.16 -2.91 4.16
N ASN A 544 -15.28 -3.64 4.28
CA ASN A 544 -16.60 -3.11 3.94
C ASN A 544 -16.59 -2.42 2.55
N GLY A 545 -16.92 -1.12 2.49
CA GLY A 545 -16.92 -0.32 1.25
C GLY A 545 -15.59 0.39 0.95
N THR A 546 -14.53 0.17 1.73
CA THR A 546 -13.25 0.87 1.60
C THR A 546 -12.14 -0.07 1.11
N SER A 547 -11.42 0.34 0.05
CA SER A 547 -10.37 -0.48 -0.55
C SER A 547 -8.98 -0.14 0.00
N PHE A 548 -8.21 -1.18 0.34
CA PHE A 548 -6.87 -1.09 0.88
C PHE A 548 -5.86 -1.78 -0.02
N GLY A 549 -4.70 -1.16 -0.22
CA GLY A 549 -3.52 -1.75 -0.85
C GLY A 549 -2.29 -1.60 0.05
N PHE A 550 -1.50 -2.67 0.16
CA PHE A 550 -0.25 -2.71 0.91
C PHE A 550 0.86 -3.25 0.02
N VAL A 551 1.96 -2.52 -0.10
CA VAL A 551 3.13 -2.91 -0.90
C VAL A 551 4.36 -2.94 0.00
N ASN A 552 5.00 -4.09 0.12
CA ASN A 552 6.31 -4.23 0.75
C ASN A 552 7.38 -4.47 -0.30
N CYS A 553 8.48 -3.70 -0.28
CA CYS A 553 9.57 -3.90 -1.23
C CYS A 553 10.96 -3.95 -0.60
N HIS A 554 11.91 -4.44 -1.40
CA HIS A 554 13.34 -4.36 -1.15
C HIS A 554 14.00 -3.83 -2.44
N LEU A 555 14.37 -2.55 -2.43
CA LEU A 555 14.91 -1.88 -3.60
C LEU A 555 16.44 -2.00 -3.69
N THR A 556 16.99 -1.63 -4.84
CA THR A 556 18.44 -1.74 -5.11
C THR A 556 19.27 -0.98 -4.06
N SER A 557 20.23 -1.67 -3.45
CA SER A 557 21.13 -1.11 -2.45
C SER A 557 22.34 -0.38 -3.05
N GLY A 558 22.86 0.59 -2.30
CA GLY A 558 24.08 1.32 -2.65
C GLY A 558 23.87 2.82 -2.86
N ASN A 559 24.78 3.64 -2.34
CA ASN A 559 24.68 5.10 -2.34
C ASN A 559 24.51 5.66 -3.77
N GLU A 560 25.26 5.12 -4.71
CA GLU A 560 25.32 5.54 -6.13
C GLU A 560 24.12 5.11 -6.98
N LYS A 561 23.23 4.24 -6.47
CA LYS A 561 22.20 3.56 -7.28
C LYS A 561 20.81 4.20 -7.23
N ILE A 562 20.74 5.53 -7.13
CA ILE A 562 19.49 6.30 -7.04
C ILE A 562 18.59 6.01 -8.25
N ALA A 563 19.12 6.17 -9.47
CA ALA A 563 18.36 5.96 -10.70
C ALA A 563 17.77 4.53 -10.79
N ARG A 564 18.50 3.51 -10.31
CA ARG A 564 18.01 2.13 -10.28
C ARG A 564 16.89 1.94 -9.26
N ARG A 565 16.93 2.60 -8.10
CA ARG A 565 15.81 2.58 -7.13
C ARG A 565 14.56 3.25 -7.71
N ASN A 566 14.72 4.39 -8.38
CA ASN A 566 13.61 5.06 -9.05
C ASN A 566 12.99 4.14 -10.12
N GLN A 567 13.81 3.47 -10.92
CA GLN A 567 13.33 2.51 -11.90
C GLN A 567 12.63 1.32 -11.24
N ASN A 568 13.16 0.78 -10.13
CA ASN A 568 12.50 -0.28 -9.39
C ASN A 568 11.11 0.16 -8.90
N TYR A 569 10.97 1.38 -8.38
CA TYR A 569 9.69 1.95 -7.99
C TYR A 569 8.71 2.00 -9.17
N LEU A 570 9.14 2.53 -10.33
CA LEU A 570 8.30 2.62 -11.52
C LEU A 570 7.89 1.24 -12.05
N ASP A 571 8.81 0.27 -12.05
CA ASP A 571 8.52 -1.12 -12.45
C ASP A 571 7.48 -1.74 -11.52
N ILE A 572 7.61 -1.57 -10.20
CA ILE A 572 6.63 -2.07 -9.23
C ILE A 572 5.28 -1.39 -9.41
N LEU A 573 5.26 -0.06 -9.54
CA LEU A 573 4.03 0.72 -9.72
C LEU A 573 3.23 0.23 -10.94
N ARG A 574 3.94 -0.08 -12.04
CA ARG A 574 3.34 -0.51 -13.31
C ARG A 574 2.93 -1.98 -13.32
N LEU A 575 3.78 -2.86 -12.77
CA LEU A 575 3.65 -4.31 -12.96
C LEU A 575 2.91 -5.00 -11.81
N LEU A 576 2.78 -4.37 -10.65
CA LEU A 576 2.12 -4.98 -9.50
C LEU A 576 0.60 -5.02 -9.74
N SER A 577 0.09 -6.20 -10.03
CA SER A 577 -1.32 -6.39 -10.38
C SER A 577 -2.17 -6.63 -9.14
N LEU A 578 -2.63 -5.54 -8.49
CA LEU A 578 -3.54 -5.58 -7.34
C LEU A 578 -4.85 -4.81 -7.62
N GLY A 579 -5.86 -5.08 -6.80
CA GLY A 579 -7.16 -4.40 -6.85
C GLY A 579 -8.07 -4.88 -7.97
N ASP A 580 -9.08 -4.06 -8.28
CA ASP A 580 -10.09 -4.37 -9.28
C ASP A 580 -9.50 -4.38 -10.69
N LYS A 581 -9.72 -5.49 -11.42
CA LYS A 581 -9.26 -5.67 -12.79
C LYS A 581 -10.00 -4.77 -13.79
N GLN A 582 -11.20 -4.29 -13.45
CA GLN A 582 -11.93 -3.33 -14.28
C GLN A 582 -11.20 -1.97 -14.34
N LEU A 583 -10.38 -1.67 -13.35
CA LEU A 583 -9.53 -0.48 -13.28
C LEU A 583 -8.16 -0.70 -13.94
N SER A 584 -8.09 -1.53 -14.99
CA SER A 584 -6.84 -1.87 -15.69
C SER A 584 -6.11 -0.65 -16.26
N SER A 585 -6.82 0.44 -16.56
CA SER A 585 -6.26 1.71 -17.04
C SER A 585 -5.56 2.52 -15.96
N PHE A 586 -5.77 2.20 -14.68
CA PHE A 586 -5.15 2.87 -13.55
C PHE A 586 -4.02 2.01 -13.01
N ASP A 587 -2.88 2.60 -12.68
CA ASP A 587 -1.88 1.91 -11.87
C ASP A 587 -2.32 1.82 -10.40
N ILE A 588 -1.60 1.06 -9.58
CA ILE A 588 -1.98 0.83 -8.17
C ILE A 588 -2.11 2.13 -7.36
N SER A 589 -1.50 3.25 -7.78
CA SER A 589 -1.55 4.52 -7.04
C SER A 589 -2.92 5.19 -7.04
N LEU A 590 -3.85 4.72 -7.88
CA LEU A 590 -5.22 5.23 -7.97
C LEU A 590 -6.27 4.12 -7.87
N ARG A 591 -5.91 2.87 -7.56
CA ARG A 591 -6.87 1.75 -7.43
C ARG A 591 -7.50 1.62 -6.05
N PHE A 592 -6.90 2.23 -5.02
CA PHE A 592 -7.27 2.02 -3.63
C PHE A 592 -7.62 3.33 -2.94
N THR A 593 -8.64 3.30 -2.08
CA THR A 593 -8.96 4.42 -1.18
C THR A 593 -7.76 4.76 -0.32
N HIS A 594 -7.06 3.74 0.19
CA HIS A 594 -5.79 3.88 0.91
C HIS A 594 -4.75 2.89 0.39
N LEU A 595 -3.66 3.40 -0.17
CA LEU A 595 -2.48 2.63 -0.56
C LEU A 595 -1.33 2.94 0.41
N PHE A 596 -0.78 1.91 1.03
CA PHE A 596 0.41 1.99 1.86
C PHE A 596 1.59 1.32 1.15
N TRP A 597 2.73 1.99 1.14
CA TRP A 597 3.96 1.50 0.56
C TRP A 597 5.07 1.53 1.59
N LEU A 598 5.58 0.37 1.93
CA LEU A 598 6.59 0.16 2.96
C LEU A 598 7.77 -0.66 2.42
N GLY A 599 8.87 -0.68 3.16
CA GLY A 599 9.96 -1.61 2.89
C GLY A 599 11.34 -1.05 3.19
N ASP A 600 12.35 -1.83 2.81
CA ASP A 600 13.73 -1.37 2.67
C ASP A 600 13.88 -0.71 1.29
N LEU A 601 13.61 0.59 1.25
CA LEU A 601 13.71 1.41 0.04
C LEU A 601 15.16 1.71 -0.34
N ASN A 602 16.11 1.49 0.58
CA ASN A 602 17.55 1.59 0.34
C ASN A 602 18.06 2.96 -0.15
N TYR A 603 17.28 4.04 -0.04
CA TYR A 603 17.76 5.41 -0.24
C TYR A 603 18.72 5.79 0.88
N ARG A 604 19.72 6.62 0.55
CA ARG A 604 20.87 6.91 1.41
C ARG A 604 21.01 8.40 1.68
N LEU A 605 21.88 8.75 2.63
CA LEU A 605 22.31 10.13 2.83
C LEU A 605 23.45 10.47 1.88
N ASP A 606 23.34 11.63 1.21
CA ASP A 606 24.40 12.18 0.37
C ASP A 606 25.23 13.21 1.17
N MET A 607 25.99 12.71 2.14
CA MET A 607 26.81 13.52 3.06
C MET A 607 28.01 12.71 3.58
N ASP A 608 29.07 13.38 4.02
CA ASP A 608 30.23 12.73 4.61
C ASP A 608 29.90 12.04 5.94
N ILE A 609 30.58 10.92 6.20
CA ILE A 609 30.34 10.10 7.39
C ILE A 609 30.58 10.87 8.70
N GLN A 610 31.59 11.73 8.77
CA GLN A 610 31.92 12.46 10.01
C GLN A 610 30.82 13.47 10.35
N GLU A 611 30.30 14.16 9.34
CA GLU A 611 29.18 15.10 9.50
C GLU A 611 27.91 14.37 9.94
N ILE A 612 27.60 13.23 9.28
CA ILE A 612 26.44 12.40 9.64
C ILE A 612 26.51 11.98 11.11
N LEU A 613 27.64 11.42 11.56
CA LEU A 613 27.81 10.97 12.94
C LEU A 613 27.71 12.15 13.94
N ASN A 614 28.25 13.32 13.59
CA ASN A 614 28.14 14.52 14.43
C ASN A 614 26.68 14.95 14.64
N TYR A 615 25.88 14.99 13.57
CA TYR A 615 24.47 15.35 13.65
C TYR A 615 23.64 14.29 14.39
N ILE A 616 23.90 12.99 14.17
CA ILE A 616 23.26 11.90 14.91
C ILE A 616 23.55 12.00 16.41
N ASN A 617 24.81 12.24 16.80
CA ASN A 617 25.20 12.36 18.21
C ASN A 617 24.51 13.54 18.92
N ARG A 618 24.22 14.62 18.18
CA ARG A 618 23.47 15.78 18.67
C ARG A 618 21.95 15.59 18.60
N LYS A 619 21.47 14.49 17.98
CA LYS A 619 20.07 14.25 17.65
C LYS A 619 19.45 15.35 16.79
N GLU A 620 20.27 15.95 15.92
CA GLU A 620 19.87 16.98 14.96
C GLU A 620 19.63 16.32 13.59
N PHE A 621 18.38 15.91 13.33
CA PHE A 621 18.07 15.14 12.11
C PHE A 621 17.74 16.02 10.89
N ASP A 622 17.28 17.26 11.09
CA ASP A 622 16.86 18.14 9.98
C ASP A 622 17.94 18.36 8.90
N PRO A 623 19.23 18.59 9.24
CA PRO A 623 20.26 18.74 8.21
C PRO A 623 20.47 17.46 7.40
N LEU A 624 20.30 16.29 8.02
CA LEU A 624 20.43 14.99 7.37
C LEU A 624 19.22 14.70 6.47
N LEU A 625 18.01 15.06 6.90
CA LEU A 625 16.79 14.85 6.12
C LEU A 625 16.75 15.69 4.84
N LYS A 626 17.45 16.84 4.81
CA LYS A 626 17.62 17.67 3.60
C LYS A 626 18.50 17.03 2.53
N VAL A 627 19.35 16.06 2.91
CA VAL A 627 20.23 15.31 2.00
C VAL A 627 19.81 13.84 1.84
N ASP A 628 18.63 13.48 2.37
CA ASP A 628 18.05 12.17 2.18
C ASP A 628 17.60 12.00 0.72
N GLN A 629 18.16 10.99 0.04
CA GLN A 629 17.90 10.80 -1.38
C GLN A 629 16.41 10.55 -1.70
N LEU A 630 15.64 9.92 -0.80
CA LEU A 630 14.20 9.73 -1.05
C LEU A 630 13.46 11.06 -1.03
N ASN A 631 13.73 11.91 -0.03
CA ASN A 631 13.15 13.25 0.04
C ASN A 631 13.49 14.08 -1.20
N LEU A 632 14.78 14.10 -1.60
CA LEU A 632 15.24 14.84 -2.77
C LEU A 632 14.61 14.34 -4.08
N GLU A 633 14.44 13.02 -4.27
CA GLU A 633 13.84 12.49 -5.49
C GLU A 633 12.30 12.63 -5.51
N ARG A 634 11.65 12.69 -4.33
CA ARG A 634 10.23 13.07 -4.19
C ARG A 634 9.99 14.53 -4.52
N GLU A 635 10.82 15.45 -4.02
CA GLU A 635 10.76 16.88 -4.34
C GLU A 635 10.95 17.15 -5.84
N LYS A 636 11.78 16.34 -6.50
CA LYS A 636 11.97 16.38 -7.97
C LYS A 636 10.84 15.69 -8.75
N ASN A 637 9.79 15.20 -8.10
CA ASN A 637 8.68 14.46 -8.69
C ASN A 637 9.10 13.22 -9.50
N LYS A 638 10.20 12.56 -9.14
CA LYS A 638 10.71 11.37 -9.85
C LYS A 638 10.16 10.06 -9.30
N VAL A 639 9.79 10.04 -8.02
CA VAL A 639 9.31 8.85 -7.31
C VAL A 639 8.24 9.23 -6.29
N PHE A 640 7.37 8.28 -5.97
CA PHE A 640 6.34 8.43 -4.93
C PHE A 640 5.51 9.72 -5.08
N LEU A 641 5.12 10.03 -6.33
CA LEU A 641 4.36 11.23 -6.66
C LEU A 641 3.08 11.31 -5.84
N ARG A 642 2.93 12.41 -5.07
CA ARG A 642 1.79 12.68 -4.19
C ARG A 642 1.57 11.64 -3.08
N PHE A 643 2.60 10.88 -2.70
CA PHE A 643 2.59 10.11 -1.46
C PHE A 643 2.99 11.00 -0.28
N ALA A 644 2.28 10.82 0.83
CA ALA A 644 2.63 11.37 2.11
C ALA A 644 3.57 10.42 2.87
N GLU A 645 4.40 11.03 3.71
CA GLU A 645 5.24 10.35 4.69
C GLU A 645 5.23 11.23 5.94
N GLU A 646 5.16 10.61 7.11
CA GLU A 646 5.16 11.33 8.38
C GLU A 646 6.57 11.87 8.67
N GLU A 647 6.65 12.96 9.42
CA GLU A 647 7.91 13.56 9.81
C GLU A 647 8.83 12.55 10.54
N ILE A 648 10.06 12.43 10.06
CA ILE A 648 11.06 11.52 10.65
C ILE A 648 11.72 12.21 11.84
N SER A 649 11.45 11.69 13.03
CA SER A 649 12.02 12.16 14.31
C SER A 649 12.86 11.09 15.03
N PHE A 650 13.25 10.05 14.30
CA PHE A 650 14.08 8.92 14.78
C PHE A 650 15.40 8.85 14.00
N PRO A 651 16.48 8.31 14.59
CA PRO A 651 17.78 8.26 13.93
C PRO A 651 17.77 7.29 12.73
N PRO A 652 18.77 7.36 11.84
CA PRO A 652 18.90 6.42 10.73
C PRO A 652 18.81 4.95 11.16
N THR A 653 18.02 4.16 10.45
CA THR A 653 17.72 2.76 10.84
C THR A 653 18.78 1.78 10.39
N TYR A 654 19.69 2.21 9.51
CA TYR A 654 20.80 1.46 8.93
C TYR A 654 22.08 2.31 9.03
N ARG A 655 23.29 1.78 9.16
CA ARG A 655 23.65 0.38 9.40
C ARG A 655 24.21 0.22 10.80
N TYR A 656 23.52 -0.53 11.66
CA TYR A 656 23.98 -0.79 13.01
C TYR A 656 24.94 -2.00 13.08
N GLU A 657 25.76 -2.01 14.13
CA GLU A 657 26.38 -3.24 14.60
C GLU A 657 25.32 -4.21 15.13
N ARG A 658 25.44 -5.51 14.87
CA ARG A 658 24.51 -6.50 15.43
C ARG A 658 24.80 -6.70 16.92
N GLY A 659 23.75 -6.72 17.74
CA GLY A 659 23.84 -6.86 19.19
C GLY A 659 23.81 -5.56 19.98
N SER A 660 24.00 -4.40 19.34
CA SER A 660 23.91 -3.07 19.98
C SER A 660 23.29 -2.04 19.02
N ARG A 661 22.68 -0.97 19.55
CA ARG A 661 22.26 0.22 18.80
C ARG A 661 23.13 1.46 19.10
N ASP A 662 24.24 1.28 19.83
CA ASP A 662 25.14 2.37 20.21
C ASP A 662 26.07 2.77 19.05
N THR A 663 26.34 1.84 18.13
CA THR A 663 27.38 2.00 17.11
C THR A 663 26.84 1.73 15.70
N TYR A 664 27.13 2.65 14.78
CA TYR A 664 26.95 2.46 13.35
C TYR A 664 28.19 1.86 12.69
N VAL A 665 27.99 0.82 11.87
CA VAL A 665 29.05 0.18 11.08
C VAL A 665 28.98 0.66 9.64
N TRP A 666 29.84 1.62 9.31
CA TRP A 666 29.84 2.26 7.99
C TRP A 666 30.90 1.71 7.03
N GLN A 667 31.96 1.06 7.54
CA GLN A 667 32.94 0.38 6.69
C GLN A 667 32.48 -1.05 6.43
N LYS A 668 32.32 -1.41 5.16
CA LYS A 668 32.07 -2.79 4.73
C LYS A 668 33.19 -3.26 3.82
N GLN A 669 33.95 -4.23 4.29
CA GLN A 669 34.94 -4.91 3.46
C GLN A 669 34.22 -5.81 2.44
N LYS A 670 34.54 -5.65 1.17
CA LYS A 670 34.09 -6.50 0.05
C LYS A 670 35.31 -7.06 -0.68
N ALA A 671 35.10 -8.08 -1.50
CA ALA A 671 36.12 -8.63 -2.38
C ALA A 671 36.74 -7.56 -3.30
N THR A 672 35.93 -6.58 -3.73
CA THR A 672 36.34 -5.45 -4.59
C THR A 672 36.91 -4.24 -3.84
N GLY A 673 37.11 -4.33 -2.52
CA GLY A 673 37.68 -3.26 -1.69
C GLY A 673 36.76 -2.78 -0.55
N MET A 674 37.12 -1.67 0.08
CA MET A 674 36.35 -1.08 1.18
C MET A 674 35.21 -0.21 0.64
N ARG A 675 33.97 -0.56 0.97
CA ARG A 675 32.78 0.22 0.64
C ARG A 675 32.26 0.95 1.86
N THR A 676 32.02 2.24 1.74
CA THR A 676 31.36 3.06 2.76
C THR A 676 29.84 2.96 2.61
N ASN A 677 29.15 2.51 3.65
CA ASN A 677 27.70 2.55 3.78
C ASN A 677 27.37 3.46 4.97
N VAL A 678 27.20 4.75 4.69
CA VAL A 678 26.86 5.74 5.72
C VAL A 678 25.52 5.41 6.39
N PRO A 679 25.31 5.86 7.64
CA PRO A 679 23.99 5.78 8.27
C PRO A 679 22.90 6.35 7.36
N SER A 680 21.76 5.69 7.24
CA SER A 680 20.68 6.09 6.33
C SER A 680 19.30 5.59 6.79
N TRP A 681 18.25 6.34 6.44
CA TRP A 681 16.86 5.91 6.58
C TRP A 681 16.45 5.05 5.38
N CYS A 682 16.91 3.81 5.39
CA CYS A 682 16.58 2.83 4.36
C CYS A 682 15.14 2.32 4.48
N ASP A 683 14.64 2.20 5.72
CA ASP A 683 13.38 1.54 6.05
C ASP A 683 12.25 2.58 6.21
N ARG A 684 11.25 2.58 5.32
CA ARG A 684 10.28 3.68 5.18
C ARG A 684 8.85 3.20 5.07
N ILE A 685 7.89 4.06 5.43
CA ILE A 685 6.45 3.81 5.32
C ILE A 685 5.78 5.08 4.78
N LEU A 686 5.25 4.98 3.56
CA LEU A 686 4.55 6.05 2.86
C LEU A 686 3.11 5.65 2.59
N TRP A 687 2.23 6.61 2.37
CA TRP A 687 0.86 6.35 1.99
C TRP A 687 0.33 7.33 0.95
N LYS A 688 -0.67 6.90 0.19
CA LYS A 688 -1.47 7.73 -0.70
C LYS A 688 -2.93 7.39 -0.47
N SER A 689 -3.78 8.40 -0.35
CA SER A 689 -5.21 8.21 -0.12
C SER A 689 -6.03 9.07 -1.06
N TYR A 690 -7.25 8.65 -1.32
CA TYR A 690 -8.19 9.46 -2.10
C TYR A 690 -8.48 10.80 -1.41
N PRO A 691 -8.80 11.86 -2.17
CA PRO A 691 -9.10 13.16 -1.61
C PRO A 691 -10.31 13.09 -0.67
N GLU A 692 -10.31 13.97 0.34
CA GLU A 692 -11.38 14.10 1.34
C GLU A 692 -11.67 12.83 2.16
N THR A 693 -10.74 11.86 2.19
CA THR A 693 -10.79 10.70 3.08
C THR A 693 -10.11 10.98 4.42
N HIS A 694 -10.58 10.33 5.49
CA HIS A 694 -9.96 10.48 6.81
C HIS A 694 -8.78 9.53 6.96
N ILE A 695 -7.59 10.06 7.16
CA ILE A 695 -6.39 9.31 7.51
C ILE A 695 -5.48 10.17 8.39
N VAL A 696 -5.04 9.61 9.52
CA VAL A 696 -4.13 10.27 10.45
C VAL A 696 -3.04 9.31 10.88
N CYS A 697 -1.78 9.70 10.71
CA CYS A 697 -0.65 8.96 11.25
C CYS A 697 -0.49 9.28 12.74
N ASN A 698 -0.62 8.26 13.60
CA ASN A 698 -0.57 8.39 15.06
C ASN A 698 0.82 8.06 15.62
N SER A 699 1.57 7.20 14.95
CA SER A 699 2.98 6.91 15.28
C SER A 699 3.79 6.71 14.00
N TYR A 700 5.07 7.09 14.05
CA TYR A 700 6.08 6.75 13.06
C TYR A 700 7.47 6.79 13.72
N GLY A 701 8.11 5.62 13.82
CA GLY A 701 9.32 5.47 14.61
C GLY A 701 10.04 4.15 14.38
N CYS A 702 11.12 3.93 15.12
CA CYS A 702 11.88 2.68 15.09
C CYS A 702 12.10 2.13 16.51
N THR A 703 12.31 0.83 16.62
CA THR A 703 12.71 0.22 17.90
C THR A 703 14.21 0.39 18.15
N ASP A 704 14.60 0.40 19.43
CA ASP A 704 15.98 0.52 19.90
C ASP A 704 16.45 -0.70 20.71
N ASP A 705 15.57 -1.67 20.96
CA ASP A 705 15.83 -2.90 21.73
C ASP A 705 15.93 -4.17 20.85
N VAL A 706 15.54 -4.10 19.58
CA VAL A 706 15.66 -5.22 18.62
C VAL A 706 16.96 -5.12 17.85
N VAL A 707 17.94 -5.95 18.24
CA VAL A 707 19.35 -5.79 17.82
C VAL A 707 19.92 -6.92 16.95
N THR A 708 19.11 -7.90 16.53
CA THR A 708 19.61 -9.04 15.75
C THR A 708 20.07 -8.65 14.35
N SER A 709 19.40 -7.68 13.73
CA SER A 709 19.70 -7.19 12.39
C SER A 709 20.60 -5.94 12.43
N ASP A 710 21.29 -5.67 11.33
CA ASP A 710 21.95 -4.39 11.07
C ASP A 710 20.96 -3.25 10.70
N HIS A 711 19.66 -3.56 10.67
CA HIS A 711 18.56 -2.61 10.61
C HIS A 711 17.71 -2.65 11.89
N SER A 712 17.16 -1.51 12.30
CA SER A 712 16.10 -1.43 13.31
C SER A 712 14.70 -1.58 12.67
N PRO A 713 13.79 -2.37 13.27
CA PRO A 713 12.38 -2.40 12.87
C PRO A 713 11.75 -1.00 12.91
N VAL A 714 11.00 -0.65 11.87
CA VAL A 714 10.24 0.60 11.76
C VAL A 714 8.75 0.28 11.89
N PHE A 715 8.02 1.14 12.59
CA PHE A 715 6.57 1.05 12.78
C PHE A 715 5.89 2.37 12.40
N ALA A 716 4.66 2.27 11.91
CA ALA A 716 3.72 3.37 11.81
C ALA A 716 2.31 2.89 12.16
N THR A 717 1.49 3.77 12.73
CA THR A 717 0.06 3.47 12.97
C THR A 717 -0.81 4.55 12.38
N PHE A 718 -1.97 4.13 11.88
CA PHE A 718 -2.92 4.99 11.20
C PHE A 718 -4.31 4.83 11.80
N GLU A 719 -5.01 5.94 11.99
CA GLU A 719 -6.46 5.97 12.10
C GLU A 719 -7.04 6.26 10.73
N VAL A 720 -7.94 5.40 10.24
CA VAL A 720 -8.45 5.45 8.87
C VAL A 720 -9.96 5.40 8.88
N GLY A 721 -10.59 6.33 8.15
CA GLY A 721 -12.03 6.33 7.91
C GLY A 721 -12.43 5.17 6.98
N VAL A 722 -13.46 4.44 7.36
CA VAL A 722 -14.02 3.35 6.56
C VAL A 722 -15.51 3.56 6.33
N THR A 723 -16.00 2.99 5.25
CA THR A 723 -17.38 3.14 4.78
C THR A 723 -18.11 1.80 4.90
N SER A 724 -19.37 1.88 5.29
CA SER A 724 -20.24 0.71 5.43
C SER A 724 -20.53 0.01 4.10
N GLN A 725 -20.85 -1.30 4.15
CA GLN A 725 -21.44 -1.98 2.99
C GLN A 725 -22.89 -1.52 2.86
N PHE A 726 -23.10 -0.46 2.08
CA PHE A 726 -24.41 0.18 2.02
C PHE A 726 -25.43 -0.69 1.26
N VAL A 727 -26.52 -1.04 1.93
CA VAL A 727 -27.70 -1.69 1.32
C VAL A 727 -28.89 -0.76 1.49
N SER A 728 -29.55 -0.39 0.39
CA SER A 728 -30.75 0.47 0.43
C SER A 728 -31.85 -0.17 1.28
N LYS A 729 -32.31 0.55 2.31
CA LYS A 729 -33.47 0.15 3.13
C LYS A 729 -34.81 0.25 2.37
N LYS A 730 -34.84 0.91 1.20
CA LYS A 730 -36.06 1.22 0.44
C LYS A 730 -36.19 0.46 -0.90
N GLY A 731 -35.33 -0.54 -1.17
CA GLY A 731 -35.28 -1.24 -2.47
C GLY A 731 -34.65 -0.39 -3.59
N LEU A 732 -34.65 -0.89 -4.83
CA LEU A 732 -34.17 -0.11 -5.99
C LEU A 732 -35.10 1.08 -6.28
N PRO A 733 -34.57 2.30 -6.49
CA PRO A 733 -35.37 3.49 -6.75
C PRO A 733 -36.15 3.41 -8.07
N LYS A 734 -37.36 4.00 -8.12
CA LYS A 734 -38.06 4.32 -9.38
C LYS A 734 -37.27 5.42 -10.12
N SER A 735 -37.32 5.44 -11.46
CA SER A 735 -36.45 6.32 -12.29
C SER A 735 -36.59 7.83 -12.03
N SER A 736 -37.71 8.28 -11.44
CA SER A 736 -37.96 9.69 -11.09
C SER A 736 -37.32 10.14 -9.77
N GLU A 737 -36.71 9.23 -9.00
CA GLU A 737 -36.16 9.48 -7.64
C GLU A 737 -34.67 9.14 -7.52
N GLN A 738 -33.95 9.07 -8.64
CA GLN A 738 -32.53 8.71 -8.66
C GLN A 738 -31.64 9.96 -8.57
N ALA A 739 -30.58 9.88 -7.78
CA ALA A 739 -29.52 10.88 -7.80
C ALA A 739 -28.79 10.88 -9.15
N TYR A 740 -28.19 11.99 -9.51
CA TYR A 740 -27.41 12.11 -10.74
C TYR A 740 -26.24 13.07 -10.59
N ILE A 741 -25.17 12.76 -11.30
CA ILE A 741 -23.93 13.55 -11.34
C ILE A 741 -23.87 14.21 -12.72
N GLU A 742 -23.80 15.53 -12.73
CA GLU A 742 -23.76 16.35 -13.93
C GLU A 742 -22.51 17.20 -13.96
N PHE A 743 -21.93 17.36 -15.15
CA PHE A 743 -20.81 18.24 -15.40
C PHE A 743 -21.27 19.36 -16.34
N GLU A 744 -20.96 20.60 -15.99
CA GLU A 744 -21.26 21.76 -16.85
C GLU A 744 -20.15 21.98 -17.89
N SER A 745 -18.90 21.77 -17.48
CA SER A 745 -17.73 21.81 -18.35
C SER A 745 -16.55 21.13 -17.70
N ILE A 746 -15.67 20.54 -18.51
CA ILE A 746 -14.36 20.04 -18.08
C ILE A 746 -13.31 20.62 -19.03
N GLU A 747 -12.17 21.04 -18.47
CA GLU A 747 -10.98 21.43 -19.21
C GLU A 747 -9.77 20.66 -18.66
N ALA A 748 -8.95 20.11 -19.55
CA ALA A 748 -7.69 19.46 -19.19
C ALA A 748 -6.53 20.08 -19.97
N ILE A 749 -5.38 20.20 -19.30
CA ILE A 749 -4.09 20.45 -19.93
C ILE A 749 -3.34 19.12 -19.90
N VAL A 750 -2.95 18.62 -21.06
CA VAL A 750 -2.34 17.31 -21.23
C VAL A 750 -0.95 17.46 -21.84
N LYS A 751 0.06 16.80 -21.26
CA LYS A 751 1.43 16.72 -21.79
C LYS A 751 1.46 15.79 -23.00
N THR A 752 1.54 16.39 -24.19
CA THR A 752 1.52 15.68 -25.47
C THR A 752 2.11 16.55 -26.58
N ALA A 753 2.85 15.91 -27.50
CA ALA A 753 3.25 16.49 -28.79
C ALA A 753 2.25 16.15 -29.92
N SER A 754 1.22 15.36 -29.62
CA SER A 754 0.13 15.01 -30.54
C SER A 754 -1.01 16.04 -30.49
N ARG A 755 -1.65 16.27 -31.64
CA ARG A 755 -2.86 17.13 -31.79
C ARG A 755 -4.15 16.33 -31.91
N THR A 756 -4.15 15.12 -31.34
CA THR A 756 -5.30 14.22 -31.36
C THR A 756 -6.49 14.75 -30.54
N LYS A 757 -7.65 14.13 -30.73
CA LYS A 757 -8.86 14.37 -29.95
C LYS A 757 -8.91 13.42 -28.76
N PHE A 758 -9.57 13.86 -27.70
CA PHE A 758 -9.63 13.17 -26.41
C PHE A 758 -11.05 12.95 -25.95
N PHE A 759 -11.25 11.88 -25.19
CA PHE A 759 -12.46 11.60 -24.42
C PHE A 759 -12.10 11.21 -22.99
N ILE A 760 -13.08 11.23 -22.10
CA ILE A 760 -12.92 10.92 -20.67
C ILE A 760 -13.71 9.64 -20.37
N GLU A 761 -13.10 8.71 -19.66
CA GLU A 761 -13.83 7.59 -19.03
C GLU A 761 -13.99 7.85 -17.52
N PHE A 762 -15.18 7.58 -17.00
CA PHE A 762 -15.57 7.78 -15.61
C PHE A 762 -15.82 6.43 -14.96
N TYR A 763 -15.03 6.12 -13.92
CA TYR A 763 -15.12 4.89 -13.15
C TYR A 763 -15.48 5.20 -11.70
N SER A 764 -16.30 4.36 -11.08
CA SER A 764 -16.55 4.39 -9.63
C SER A 764 -17.28 3.13 -9.17
N THR A 765 -17.07 2.76 -7.92
CA THR A 765 -17.85 1.71 -7.23
C THR A 765 -19.32 2.07 -7.09
N CYS A 766 -19.68 3.35 -7.23
CA CYS A 766 -21.07 3.80 -7.19
C CYS A 766 -21.77 3.77 -8.55
N LEU A 767 -21.13 3.26 -9.61
CA LEU A 767 -21.71 3.12 -10.93
C LEU A 767 -21.82 1.64 -11.29
N GLU A 768 -22.86 1.26 -12.04
CA GLU A 768 -23.02 -0.12 -12.53
C GLU A 768 -21.94 -0.50 -13.54
N GLU A 769 -21.58 0.44 -14.40
CA GLU A 769 -20.53 0.34 -15.41
C GLU A 769 -19.84 1.70 -15.56
N PHE A 770 -18.61 1.70 -16.08
CA PHE A 770 -17.94 2.95 -16.42
C PHE A 770 -18.71 3.67 -17.55
N LYS A 771 -18.64 5.00 -17.57
CA LYS A 771 -19.23 5.82 -18.64
C LYS A 771 -18.14 6.55 -19.42
N LYS A 772 -18.42 6.93 -20.67
CA LYS A 772 -17.49 7.67 -21.52
C LYS A 772 -18.12 8.98 -21.98
N SER A 773 -17.35 10.06 -22.01
CA SER A 773 -17.72 11.28 -22.73
C SER A 773 -17.59 11.07 -24.25
N TYR A 774 -18.14 12.02 -24.99
CA TYR A 774 -17.77 12.24 -26.38
C TYR A 774 -16.42 12.96 -26.49
N GLU A 775 -15.98 13.24 -27.72
CA GLU A 775 -14.72 13.94 -27.97
C GLU A 775 -14.74 15.41 -27.52
N ASN A 776 -13.58 15.97 -27.23
CA ASN A 776 -13.44 17.37 -26.86
C ASN A 776 -13.85 18.29 -28.02
N ASP A 777 -14.72 19.27 -27.74
CA ASP A 777 -15.25 20.24 -28.70
C ASP A 777 -14.43 21.52 -28.78
N SER A 778 -13.47 21.70 -27.88
CA SER A 778 -12.49 22.78 -27.91
C SER A 778 -11.06 22.26 -27.70
N GLN A 779 -10.10 22.86 -28.40
CA GLN A 779 -8.67 22.61 -28.17
C GLN A 779 -7.82 23.82 -28.56
N SER A 780 -6.76 24.06 -27.80
CA SER A 780 -5.76 25.09 -28.08
C SER A 780 -4.37 24.60 -27.65
N SER A 781 -3.33 25.10 -28.29
CA SER A 781 -1.93 24.74 -28.00
C SER A 781 -1.14 26.03 -27.87
N ASP A 782 -0.96 26.48 -26.64
CA ASP A 782 -0.12 27.64 -26.30
C ASP A 782 1.36 27.22 -26.22
N ASN A 783 1.62 25.92 -25.96
CA ASN A 783 2.93 25.31 -25.85
C ASN A 783 2.97 24.03 -26.70
N VAL A 784 4.08 23.77 -27.39
CA VAL A 784 4.23 22.61 -28.29
C VAL A 784 4.10 21.27 -27.56
N ASN A 785 4.44 21.22 -26.27
CA ASN A 785 4.41 19.99 -25.46
C ASN A 785 3.15 19.82 -24.61
N PHE A 786 2.21 20.78 -24.66
CA PHE A 786 0.98 20.75 -23.89
C PHE A 786 -0.22 21.14 -24.74
N LEU A 787 -1.26 20.33 -24.68
CA LEU A 787 -2.54 20.61 -25.34
C LEU A 787 -3.59 20.92 -24.29
N ARG A 788 -4.24 22.07 -24.41
CA ARG A 788 -5.44 22.40 -23.65
C ARG A 788 -6.66 21.89 -24.42
N VAL A 789 -7.47 21.08 -23.78
CA VAL A 789 -8.68 20.48 -24.34
C VAL A 789 -9.87 20.72 -23.43
N GLY A 790 -11.05 20.98 -24.01
CA GLY A 790 -12.26 21.25 -23.25
C GLY A 790 -13.47 20.48 -23.79
N TRP A 791 -14.36 20.13 -22.86
CA TRP A 791 -15.63 19.47 -23.09
C TRP A 791 -16.75 20.34 -22.52
N SER A 792 -17.67 20.78 -23.38
CA SER A 792 -18.94 21.36 -22.93
C SER A 792 -19.89 20.31 -22.37
N ASN A 793 -20.95 20.74 -21.68
CA ASN A 793 -21.99 19.86 -21.16
C ASN A 793 -22.62 18.92 -22.20
N LYS A 794 -22.60 19.27 -23.50
CA LYS A 794 -23.13 18.43 -24.58
C LYS A 794 -22.25 17.21 -24.85
N GLN A 795 -20.96 17.31 -24.54
CA GLN A 795 -20.00 16.22 -24.73
C GLN A 795 -19.91 15.30 -23.49
N LEU A 796 -20.42 15.76 -22.34
CA LEU A 796 -20.30 15.06 -21.06
C LEU A 796 -21.57 14.28 -20.75
N THR A 797 -21.41 13.06 -20.22
CA THR A 797 -22.53 12.18 -19.91
C THR A 797 -22.96 12.34 -18.46
N THR A 798 -24.26 12.45 -18.22
CA THR A 798 -24.83 12.39 -16.86
C THR A 798 -24.60 11.01 -16.26
N LEU A 799 -23.98 10.95 -15.08
CA LEU A 799 -23.74 9.69 -14.38
C LEU A 799 -24.89 9.41 -13.42
N LYS A 800 -25.26 8.13 -13.29
CA LYS A 800 -26.37 7.68 -12.44
C LYS A 800 -25.83 6.75 -11.36
N PRO A 801 -25.65 7.23 -10.13
CA PRO A 801 -25.23 6.38 -9.03
C PRO A 801 -26.22 5.24 -8.75
N LEU A 802 -25.70 4.12 -8.26
CA LEU A 802 -26.47 2.94 -7.85
C LEU A 802 -27.45 3.28 -6.72
N LEU A 803 -27.02 4.14 -5.81
CA LEU A 803 -27.75 4.56 -4.60
C LEU A 803 -27.82 6.08 -4.54
N SER A 804 -28.87 6.60 -3.93
CA SER A 804 -29.21 8.05 -3.97
C SER A 804 -29.11 8.72 -2.60
N GLU A 805 -28.75 7.97 -1.57
CA GLU A 805 -28.60 8.45 -0.20
C GLU A 805 -27.37 9.34 -0.08
N ILE A 806 -27.52 10.54 0.50
CA ILE A 806 -26.40 11.49 0.70
C ILE A 806 -25.27 10.83 1.47
N GLU A 807 -25.60 10.05 2.51
CA GLU A 807 -24.64 9.35 3.34
C GLU A 807 -23.74 8.40 2.58
N TYR A 808 -24.28 7.75 1.55
CA TYR A 808 -23.52 6.87 0.67
C TYR A 808 -22.70 7.68 -0.33
N LEU A 809 -23.32 8.67 -1.00
CA LEU A 809 -22.72 9.44 -2.08
C LEU A 809 -21.56 10.31 -1.62
N GLN A 810 -21.62 10.88 -0.42
CA GLN A 810 -20.55 11.73 0.11
C GLN A 810 -19.22 10.98 0.27
N ASP A 811 -19.26 9.65 0.35
CA ASP A 811 -18.07 8.82 0.53
C ASP A 811 -17.52 8.24 -0.77
N GLN A 812 -18.18 8.51 -1.89
CA GLN A 812 -17.77 7.96 -3.18
C GLN A 812 -16.76 8.87 -3.86
N HIS A 813 -15.99 8.25 -4.74
CA HIS A 813 -15.02 8.92 -5.59
C HIS A 813 -15.26 8.54 -7.05
N LEU A 814 -14.98 9.48 -7.95
CA LEU A 814 -14.93 9.24 -9.39
C LEU A 814 -13.48 9.20 -9.83
N LEU A 815 -13.08 8.10 -10.46
CA LEU A 815 -11.81 8.00 -11.15
C LEU A 815 -12.02 8.40 -12.60
N LEU A 816 -11.20 9.33 -13.09
CA LEU A 816 -11.25 9.82 -14.46
C LEU A 816 -9.97 9.41 -15.18
N THR A 817 -10.09 9.03 -16.45
CA THR A 817 -8.93 8.81 -17.34
C THR A 817 -9.16 9.53 -18.66
N VAL A 818 -8.21 10.38 -19.04
CA VAL A 818 -8.24 11.13 -20.31
C VAL A 818 -7.54 10.30 -21.37
N LYS A 819 -8.27 9.88 -22.39
CA LYS A 819 -7.78 8.97 -23.44
C LYS A 819 -7.84 9.60 -24.82
N SER A 820 -6.88 9.28 -25.67
CA SER A 820 -6.92 9.72 -27.08
C SER A 820 -7.85 8.85 -27.93
N LEU A 821 -8.47 9.44 -28.96
CA LEU A 821 -9.34 8.72 -29.89
C LEU A 821 -8.60 7.81 -30.87
N ASP A 822 -7.34 8.13 -31.18
CA ASP A 822 -6.52 7.37 -32.14
C ASP A 822 -5.91 6.10 -31.52
N GLY A 823 -5.37 6.21 -30.30
CA GLY A 823 -4.66 5.14 -29.60
C GLY A 823 -5.46 4.47 -28.49
N TYR A 824 -6.52 5.11 -27.98
CA TYR A 824 -7.24 4.71 -26.76
C TYR A 824 -6.31 4.55 -25.54
N GLU A 825 -5.15 5.21 -25.58
CA GLU A 825 -4.19 5.22 -24.49
C GLU A 825 -4.50 6.33 -23.53
N SER A 826 -4.23 6.11 -22.24
CA SER A 826 -4.38 7.16 -21.24
C SER A 826 -3.24 8.16 -21.34
N TYR A 827 -3.60 9.42 -21.23
CA TYR A 827 -2.66 10.52 -21.11
C TYR A 827 -2.64 11.07 -19.69
N GLY A 828 -3.44 10.51 -18.79
CA GLY A 828 -3.58 11.03 -17.45
C GLY A 828 -4.82 10.50 -16.75
N GLU A 829 -4.61 10.06 -15.52
CA GLU A 829 -5.64 9.65 -14.59
C GLU A 829 -5.71 10.58 -13.38
N CYS A 830 -6.89 10.74 -12.82
CA CYS A 830 -7.10 11.41 -11.55
C CYS A 830 -8.31 10.84 -10.79
N VAL A 831 -8.50 11.33 -9.57
CA VAL A 831 -9.63 10.97 -8.70
C VAL A 831 -10.29 12.24 -8.16
N LEU A 832 -11.63 12.25 -8.12
CA LEU A 832 -12.46 13.33 -7.60
C LEU A 832 -13.32 12.79 -6.44
N ALA A 833 -13.38 13.52 -5.33
CA ALA A 833 -14.31 13.21 -4.24
C ALA A 833 -15.70 13.80 -4.54
N LEU A 834 -16.76 13.07 -4.19
CA LEU A 834 -18.13 13.58 -4.37
C LEU A 834 -18.62 14.43 -3.19
N LYS A 835 -18.03 14.29 -2.00
CA LYS A 835 -18.46 14.95 -0.76
C LYS A 835 -18.76 16.44 -0.94
N SER A 836 -17.78 17.20 -1.42
CA SER A 836 -17.90 18.65 -1.60
C SER A 836 -18.70 19.06 -2.85
N MET A 837 -19.16 18.10 -3.65
CA MET A 837 -19.89 18.32 -4.91
C MET A 837 -21.41 18.09 -4.77
N ILE A 838 -21.88 17.65 -3.60
CA ILE A 838 -23.31 17.40 -3.34
C ILE A 838 -24.04 18.72 -3.14
N GLY A 839 -25.06 18.95 -3.97
CA GLY A 839 -25.83 20.18 -3.92
C GLY A 839 -26.62 20.45 -5.19
N SER A 840 -27.48 21.47 -5.13
CA SER A 840 -28.23 21.97 -6.30
C SER A 840 -27.35 22.83 -7.22
N THR A 841 -26.37 23.53 -6.64
CA THR A 841 -25.41 24.40 -7.34
C THR A 841 -24.19 23.61 -7.80
N ALA A 842 -23.67 23.94 -8.98
CA ALA A 842 -22.43 23.36 -9.46
C ALA A 842 -21.24 23.93 -8.69
N GLN A 843 -20.31 23.04 -8.36
CA GLN A 843 -19.08 23.31 -7.62
C GLN A 843 -17.89 23.05 -8.53
N GLN A 844 -16.84 23.84 -8.35
CA GLN A 844 -15.62 23.70 -9.13
C GLN A 844 -14.70 22.64 -8.54
N PHE A 845 -14.02 21.90 -9.40
CA PHE A 845 -12.93 21.01 -9.00
C PHE A 845 -11.66 21.31 -9.80
N HIS A 846 -10.51 21.03 -9.19
CA HIS A 846 -9.21 21.10 -9.84
C HIS A 846 -8.29 20.02 -9.27
N THR A 847 -7.62 19.25 -10.13
CA THR A 847 -6.68 18.21 -9.72
C THR A 847 -5.64 17.93 -10.81
N TYR A 848 -4.62 17.14 -10.47
CA TYR A 848 -3.51 16.80 -11.36
C TYR A 848 -3.70 15.42 -12.00
N LEU A 849 -3.36 15.36 -13.28
CA LEU A 849 -3.32 14.12 -14.06
C LEU A 849 -1.96 13.45 -13.86
N SER A 850 -1.96 12.15 -13.62
CA SER A 850 -0.75 11.33 -13.62
C SER A 850 -0.92 10.13 -14.52
N HIS A 851 0.17 9.63 -15.10
CA HIS A 851 0.19 8.36 -15.82
C HIS A 851 1.51 7.66 -15.53
N ARG A 852 1.47 6.39 -15.12
CA ARG A 852 2.67 5.55 -14.91
C ARG A 852 3.72 6.16 -13.96
N GLY A 853 3.24 6.84 -12.91
CA GLY A 853 4.08 7.48 -11.89
C GLY A 853 4.60 8.87 -12.24
N GLU A 854 4.25 9.41 -13.40
CA GLU A 854 4.66 10.75 -13.85
C GLU A 854 3.46 11.70 -13.86
N GLU A 855 3.70 12.98 -13.60
CA GLU A 855 2.70 14.02 -13.80
C GLU A 855 2.58 14.35 -15.29
N THR A 856 1.36 14.26 -15.81
CA THR A 856 1.06 14.45 -17.23
C THR A 856 0.17 15.65 -17.51
N GLY A 857 -0.16 16.44 -16.50
CA GLY A 857 -0.90 17.69 -16.64
C GLY A 857 -1.92 17.90 -15.52
N ASN A 858 -2.99 18.64 -15.81
CA ASN A 858 -4.05 18.92 -14.84
C ASN A 858 -5.43 18.94 -15.50
N ILE A 859 -6.46 18.85 -14.67
CA ILE A 859 -7.86 18.86 -15.08
C ILE A 859 -8.69 19.69 -14.10
N ARG A 860 -9.61 20.48 -14.63
CA ARG A 860 -10.55 21.31 -13.87
C ARG A 860 -11.93 21.26 -14.50
N GLY A 861 -12.96 21.55 -13.72
CA GLY A 861 -14.31 21.59 -14.23
C GLY A 861 -15.32 22.08 -13.22
N SER A 862 -16.59 22.10 -13.63
CA SER A 862 -17.74 22.42 -12.80
C SER A 862 -18.69 21.22 -12.80
N MET A 863 -19.07 20.73 -11.62
CA MET A 863 -19.95 19.58 -11.47
C MET A 863 -20.92 19.73 -10.30
N ARG A 864 -22.03 18.98 -10.34
CA ARG A 864 -22.97 18.86 -9.21
C ARG A 864 -23.43 17.43 -9.05
N VAL A 865 -23.64 17.02 -7.81
CA VAL A 865 -24.34 15.79 -7.45
C VAL A 865 -25.70 16.16 -6.90
N ARG A 866 -26.75 15.98 -7.71
CA ARG A 866 -28.12 16.29 -7.29
C ARG A 866 -28.74 15.07 -6.62
N VAL A 867 -29.27 15.29 -5.42
CA VAL A 867 -29.94 14.29 -4.59
C VAL A 867 -31.39 14.72 -4.33
N PRO A 868 -32.39 13.84 -4.44
CA PRO A 868 -33.78 14.18 -4.15
C PRO A 868 -34.00 14.64 -2.70
N SER A 869 -34.85 15.65 -2.51
CA SER A 869 -35.10 16.33 -1.23
C SER A 869 -35.53 15.39 -0.08
N GLU A 870 -36.22 14.28 -0.39
CA GLU A 870 -36.68 13.30 0.59
C GLU A 870 -35.58 12.37 1.13
N ARG A 871 -34.38 12.41 0.56
CA ARG A 871 -33.22 11.58 0.95
C ARG A 871 -32.07 12.39 1.56
N MET A 872 -32.36 13.62 2.01
CA MET A 872 -31.40 14.52 2.66
C MET A 872 -31.11 14.20 4.13
N GLY A 873 -31.62 13.09 4.68
CA GLY A 873 -31.27 12.67 6.04
C GLY A 873 -29.76 12.42 6.15
N THR A 874 -29.12 13.03 7.15
CA THR A 874 -27.69 12.91 7.42
C THR A 874 -27.46 12.25 8.78
N ARG A 875 -26.60 11.23 8.80
CA ARG A 875 -25.95 10.70 10.00
C ARG A 875 -24.71 11.53 10.29
N GLU A 876 -24.63 12.12 11.49
CA GLU A 876 -23.47 12.88 11.92
C GLU A 876 -22.27 11.97 12.23
N ARG A 877 -21.16 12.19 11.52
CA ARG A 877 -19.86 11.57 11.80
C ARG A 877 -19.02 12.46 12.71
N LEU A 878 -18.15 11.85 13.52
CA LEU A 878 -17.28 12.55 14.47
C LEU A 878 -16.36 13.61 13.84
N TYR A 879 -16.07 13.50 12.54
CA TYR A 879 -15.13 14.34 11.78
C TYR A 879 -15.79 15.06 10.60
N GLY A 880 -17.13 15.08 10.53
CA GLY A 880 -17.90 15.55 9.36
C GLY A 880 -17.65 17.02 8.97
N ASN A 881 -17.40 17.91 9.94
CA ASN A 881 -17.51 19.37 9.74
C ASN A 881 -16.17 20.14 9.74
N THR A 882 -15.00 19.48 9.78
CA THR A 882 -13.72 20.14 10.11
C THR A 882 -12.72 20.37 8.95
N TRP A 883 -13.00 19.97 7.71
CA TRP A 883 -11.94 19.88 6.68
C TRP A 883 -12.09 20.79 5.46
N LEU A 884 -12.92 21.84 5.52
CA LEU A 884 -13.05 22.84 4.45
C LEU A 884 -11.78 23.68 4.18
N LEU A 885 -10.69 23.52 4.94
CA LEU A 885 -9.55 24.46 4.92
C LEU A 885 -8.17 23.89 4.58
N HIS A 886 -8.02 22.59 4.24
CA HIS A 886 -6.68 21.95 4.24
C HIS A 886 -6.16 21.41 2.90
N CYS A 887 -6.77 21.74 1.76
CA CYS A 887 -6.27 21.31 0.44
C CYS A 887 -6.18 22.44 -0.61
N ILE A 888 -5.92 23.69 -0.22
CA ILE A 888 -5.58 24.76 -1.17
C ILE A 888 -4.22 25.35 -0.81
N SER A 889 -3.17 24.81 -1.43
CA SER A 889 -1.91 25.52 -1.67
C SER A 889 -1.15 24.80 -2.79
N PRO A 890 -1.31 25.20 -4.06
CA PRO A 890 -0.27 24.97 -5.06
C PRO A 890 0.92 25.91 -4.77
N PRO A 891 2.16 25.51 -5.06
CA PRO A 891 3.29 26.43 -4.98
C PRO A 891 3.09 27.58 -5.99
N GLN A 892 3.06 28.82 -5.50
CA GLN A 892 3.02 30.01 -6.35
C GLN A 892 4.33 30.08 -7.16
N ALA A 893 4.27 29.71 -8.43
CA ALA A 893 5.21 30.16 -9.44
C ALA A 893 4.60 31.41 -10.11
N LEU A 894 5.41 32.47 -10.11
CA LEU A 894 5.22 33.77 -10.77
C LEU A 894 4.58 33.65 -12.17
N TRP A 895 3.85 34.67 -12.64
CA TRP A 895 3.95 35.33 -13.96
C TRP A 895 2.67 36.13 -14.28
N GLY A 896 2.85 37.46 -14.48
CA GLY A 896 2.32 38.21 -15.62
C GLY A 896 0.81 38.51 -15.70
N SER A 897 0.46 39.72 -15.31
CA SER A 897 -0.85 40.36 -15.46
C SER A 897 -1.26 40.64 -16.92
N SER A 898 -2.54 40.45 -17.24
CA SER A 898 -3.27 41.34 -18.16
C SER A 898 -4.76 41.38 -17.80
N SER A 899 -5.28 42.60 -17.78
CA SER A 899 -6.57 43.02 -17.25
C SER A 899 -7.77 42.62 -18.11
N SER A 900 -8.85 42.17 -17.47
CA SER A 900 -10.20 42.57 -17.89
C SER A 900 -11.14 42.59 -16.67
N SER A 901 -11.72 43.76 -16.46
CA SER A 901 -12.64 44.11 -15.39
C SER A 901 -14.03 43.53 -15.63
N LEU A 902 -14.60 42.83 -14.65
CA LEU A 902 -16.04 42.77 -14.38
C LEU A 902 -16.27 42.23 -12.95
N SER A 903 -16.95 43.05 -12.15
CA SER A 903 -17.37 42.92 -10.74
C SER A 903 -17.29 41.52 -10.10
N VAL A 904 -16.30 41.36 -9.20
CA VAL A 904 -16.15 40.22 -8.28
C VAL A 904 -16.13 40.80 -6.85
N GLY A 905 -16.82 40.13 -5.92
CA GLY A 905 -16.79 40.46 -4.50
C GLY A 905 -15.37 40.35 -3.95
N GLU A 906 -15.04 41.19 -2.96
CA GLU A 906 -13.69 41.34 -2.45
C GLU A 906 -13.19 40.03 -1.83
N SER A 907 -12.05 39.53 -2.31
CA SER A 907 -11.52 38.22 -1.91
C SER A 907 -10.20 38.29 -1.15
N SER A 908 -9.61 39.48 -0.94
CA SER A 908 -8.39 39.64 -0.15
C SER A 908 -8.26 41.01 0.54
N VAL A 909 -7.55 41.04 1.66
CA VAL A 909 -7.26 42.25 2.46
C VAL A 909 -6.42 43.26 1.68
N GLY A 910 -5.48 42.79 0.86
CA GLY A 910 -4.65 43.65 0.02
C GLY A 910 -5.46 44.43 -1.03
N GLU A 911 -6.40 43.77 -1.72
CA GLU A 911 -7.28 44.43 -2.70
C GLU A 911 -8.23 45.44 -2.04
N TRP A 912 -8.72 45.13 -0.84
CA TRP A 912 -9.56 46.04 -0.04
C TRP A 912 -8.80 47.29 0.39
N LEU A 913 -7.60 47.13 0.97
CA LEU A 913 -6.75 48.26 1.38
C LEU A 913 -6.31 49.12 0.19
N GLN A 914 -6.03 48.50 -0.96
CA GLN A 914 -5.66 49.21 -2.19
C GLN A 914 -6.79 50.11 -2.69
N ARG A 915 -8.06 49.71 -2.56
CA ARG A 915 -9.21 50.58 -2.89
C ARG A 915 -9.38 51.75 -1.93
N LEU A 916 -9.05 51.55 -0.67
CA LEU A 916 -9.09 52.61 0.35
C LEU A 916 -7.87 53.55 0.28
N GLY A 917 -6.86 53.24 -0.54
CA GLY A 917 -5.59 53.98 -0.62
C GLY A 917 -4.73 53.82 0.63
N LEU A 918 -4.85 52.67 1.30
CA LEU A 918 -4.27 52.35 2.60
C LEU A 918 -3.37 51.10 2.55
N GLU A 919 -2.87 50.74 1.37
CA GLU A 919 -2.03 49.55 1.12
C GLU A 919 -0.78 49.47 1.99
N ARG A 920 -0.29 50.62 2.49
CA ARG A 920 0.86 50.69 3.40
C ARG A 920 0.67 49.93 4.72
N TYR A 921 -0.57 49.64 5.11
CA TYR A 921 -0.89 48.90 6.34
C TYR A 921 -1.08 47.40 6.11
N GLU A 922 -1.02 46.93 4.86
CA GLU A 922 -1.24 45.53 4.49
C GLU A 922 -0.30 44.60 5.25
N GLN A 923 1.01 44.87 5.23
CA GLN A 923 1.99 44.07 5.96
C GLN A 923 1.75 44.06 7.48
N GLY A 924 1.33 45.18 8.06
CA GLY A 924 1.03 45.29 9.49
C GLY A 924 -0.22 44.49 9.88
N LEU A 925 -1.26 44.52 9.05
CA LEU A 925 -2.49 43.76 9.24
C LEU A 925 -2.25 42.25 9.04
N LEU A 926 -1.55 41.85 7.97
CA LEU A 926 -1.20 40.46 7.71
C LEU A 926 -0.33 39.87 8.83
N HIS A 927 0.66 40.61 9.32
CA HIS A 927 1.55 40.15 10.40
C HIS A 927 0.82 39.96 11.73
N ASN A 928 -0.24 40.74 11.97
CA ASN A 928 -1.10 40.62 13.16
C ASN A 928 -2.32 39.72 12.93
N GLY A 929 -2.34 38.93 11.85
CA GLY A 929 -3.35 37.89 11.62
C GLY A 929 -4.68 38.39 11.05
N TRP A 930 -4.71 39.58 10.47
CA TRP A 930 -5.83 40.15 9.73
C TRP A 930 -5.64 39.92 8.23
N ASP A 931 -5.64 38.64 7.83
CA ASP A 931 -5.38 38.17 6.46
C ASP A 931 -6.63 37.75 5.68
N ASP A 932 -7.81 37.82 6.31
CA ASP A 932 -9.12 37.61 5.69
C ASP A 932 -10.08 38.76 6.00
N LEU A 933 -10.89 39.16 5.02
CA LEU A 933 -11.93 40.18 5.18
C LEU A 933 -13.07 39.74 6.11
N GLU A 934 -13.32 38.44 6.26
CA GLU A 934 -14.30 37.93 7.22
C GLU A 934 -13.84 38.17 8.67
N PHE A 935 -12.54 37.96 8.95
CA PHE A 935 -11.98 38.24 10.28
C PHE A 935 -11.85 39.74 10.53
N LEU A 936 -11.40 40.53 9.54
CA LEU A 936 -11.30 42.00 9.65
C LEU A 936 -12.60 42.67 10.09
N SER A 937 -13.75 42.06 9.84
CA SER A 937 -15.04 42.62 10.24
C SER A 937 -15.21 42.77 11.78
N ASP A 938 -14.40 42.05 12.57
CA ASP A 938 -14.32 42.15 14.04
C ASP A 938 -13.12 42.98 14.55
N ILE A 939 -12.35 43.62 13.67
CA ILE A 939 -11.15 44.38 14.05
C ILE A 939 -11.51 45.57 14.95
N THR A 940 -10.80 45.70 16.07
CA THR A 940 -11.00 46.82 17.01
C THR A 940 -10.02 47.96 16.74
N GLU A 941 -10.27 49.11 17.38
CA GLU A 941 -9.38 50.26 17.25
C GLU A 941 -8.00 50.02 17.90
N GLU A 942 -7.92 49.14 18.91
CA GLU A 942 -6.67 48.70 19.54
C GLU A 942 -5.88 47.76 18.61
N ASP A 943 -6.56 46.84 17.92
CA ASP A 943 -5.93 45.93 16.95
C ASP A 943 -5.34 46.69 15.75
N LEU A 944 -6.00 47.77 15.32
CA LEU A 944 -5.50 48.67 14.29
C LEU A 944 -4.22 49.39 14.76
N GLU A 945 -4.10 49.75 16.04
CA GLU A 945 -2.86 50.31 16.59
C GLU A 945 -1.74 49.28 16.63
N GLU A 946 -2.03 48.04 17.03
CA GLU A 946 -1.05 46.95 17.02
C GLU A 946 -0.59 46.58 15.59
N ALA A 947 -1.48 46.75 14.61
CA ALA A 947 -1.18 46.64 13.18
C ALA A 947 -0.46 47.86 12.59
N GLY A 948 -0.11 48.87 13.39
CA GLY A 948 0.65 50.05 12.97
C GLY A 948 -0.20 51.18 12.36
N VAL A 949 -1.53 51.11 12.47
CA VAL A 949 -2.47 52.15 12.01
C VAL A 949 -2.73 53.17 13.12
N HIS A 950 -1.77 54.08 13.35
CA HIS A 950 -1.89 55.10 14.40
C HIS A 950 -2.64 56.37 13.96
N ASP A 951 -2.94 56.53 12.66
CA ASP A 951 -3.63 57.72 12.14
C ASP A 951 -5.15 57.61 12.39
N PRO A 952 -5.77 58.49 13.20
CA PRO A 952 -7.19 58.42 13.54
C PRO A 952 -8.12 58.51 12.33
N ALA A 953 -7.72 59.20 11.26
CA ALA A 953 -8.51 59.29 10.04
C ALA A 953 -8.53 57.95 9.29
N HIS A 954 -7.40 57.25 9.27
CA HIS A 954 -7.27 55.97 8.60
C HIS A 954 -8.00 54.85 9.35
N LYS A 955 -7.94 54.87 10.69
CA LYS A 955 -8.74 53.96 11.50
C LYS A 955 -10.24 54.10 11.23
N ARG A 956 -10.72 55.34 11.15
CA ARG A 956 -12.14 55.61 10.84
C ARG A 956 -12.53 55.07 9.46
N ILE A 957 -11.71 55.31 8.43
CA ILE A 957 -11.96 54.84 7.06
C ILE A 957 -12.06 53.30 7.01
N LEU A 958 -11.11 52.60 7.67
CA LEU A 958 -11.10 51.14 7.73
C LEU A 958 -12.34 50.59 8.45
N LEU A 959 -12.67 51.11 9.63
CA LEU A 959 -13.81 50.67 10.42
C LEU A 959 -15.17 50.98 9.76
N GLU A 960 -15.30 52.13 9.08
CA GLU A 960 -16.52 52.47 8.34
C GLU A 960 -16.70 51.60 7.09
N SER A 961 -15.62 51.31 6.36
CA SER A 961 -15.68 50.43 5.19
C SER A 961 -16.09 49.00 5.58
N LEU A 962 -15.61 48.48 6.70
CA LEU A 962 -15.97 47.15 7.20
C LEU A 962 -17.44 47.08 7.63
N ARG A 963 -17.94 48.13 8.29
CA ARG A 963 -19.38 48.23 8.63
C ARG A 963 -20.28 48.28 7.40
N GLN A 964 -19.85 48.94 6.32
CA GLN A 964 -20.62 48.98 5.07
C GLN A 964 -20.67 47.60 4.40
N GLN A 965 -19.60 46.80 4.48
CA GLN A 965 -19.59 45.43 3.95
C GLN A 965 -20.46 44.47 4.77
N GLN A 966 -20.50 44.62 6.09
CA GLN A 966 -21.42 43.84 6.94
C GLN A 966 -22.90 44.15 6.69
N GLN A 967 -23.24 45.33 6.14
CA GLN A 967 -24.63 45.67 5.78
C GLN A 967 -25.04 45.18 4.38
N GLN A 968 -24.10 44.69 3.57
CA GLN A 968 -24.36 44.15 2.22
C GLN A 968 -24.34 42.62 2.15
N LYS A 969 -23.86 41.94 3.20
CA LYS A 969 -24.07 40.50 3.46
C LYS A 969 -25.38 40.32 4.24
#